data_AF-A0A7X8Q8H5-F1
#
_entry.id   AF-A0A7X8Q8H5-F1
#
_cell.length_a   1.000
_cell.length_b   1.000
_cell.length_c   1.000
_cell.angle_alpha   90.00
_cell.angle_beta   90.00
_cell.angle_gamma   90.00
#
_symmetry.space_group_name_H-M   'P 1'
#
loop_
_entity.id
_entity.type
_entity.pdbx_description
1 polymer ?
#
loop_
_entity_poly.entity_id
_entity_poly.type
_entity_poly.pdbx_seq_one_letter_code
_entity_poly.pdbx_strand_id
1 'polypeptide(L)'
;MHKQRLKNAKIRQQLLDERKKKAEIKSQSKEKANEGITFEIINQQQTNGNQYYEFDIVVNGSSSNTYIDNTAFVIEYNTIPFGTNIVANNNVTITRGTNYNTTTYIDPMTIMTDDSNNSIRFGIGSDYNAGTWNRPLLTPTPQILAHVKMKILNCTDVSGLFFIDIENVSFFNLYTLTSTENPMNSFLQYDNVEYIQPISYVLCPGPIITNVHPNPITSGTNSVLTIEGFNFGSVRDTGQIWMPNDEGGNVLIKYFDYIDYLSWNDNEIKFIVPSRVDTLFPIGYEKGVGSGYLTVCRSDGAKYTYSTPIQISYANINLSIAKNTPSYKKIPLRVFADYLDTTKNFSLDSSIYNDPAKDIAMKEALHHWSCATLINWQIKDSVQIQHNTDNICVIYLNDSYHGKPLAKIQFNNGHVCTDNNGDKVAYYKDIDIGFSRDFTNINAIGWQIDISYTQDIDINKHDFYAVAQHELGHAHGLGHVNDNADLMYYTMSQGPISYENRKDLYSSYNTIYGGVYVLDKSKLMTSCDSISIMLPANTENCESNIGVSELSNNDIIIQAYPNPIDAILNIKYSLKKNSDISFSIYDFMGRNVNNISNQKSYIGENSVEINFSDYPSGMYFLKINLGFKSEIIKLIKL
;
A
#
# COMPACT_ATOMS: atom_id res chain seq x y z
N MET A 1 13.85 -13.39 50.28
CA MET A 1 14.15 -14.57 49.43
C MET A 1 15.63 -14.64 49.04
N HIS A 2 16.20 -13.63 48.35
CA HIS A 2 17.61 -13.62 47.92
C HIS A 2 18.65 -13.86 49.04
N LYS A 3 18.54 -13.17 50.20
CA LYS A 3 19.42 -13.40 51.37
C LYS A 3 19.42 -14.86 51.86
N GLN A 4 18.27 -15.53 51.77
CA GLN A 4 18.14 -16.94 52.17
C GLN A 4 18.83 -17.86 51.14
N ARG A 5 18.67 -17.59 49.84
CA ARG A 5 19.40 -18.31 48.79
C ARG A 5 20.92 -18.21 48.98
N LEU A 6 21.45 -17.01 49.22
CA LEU A 6 22.87 -16.80 49.50
C LEU A 6 23.35 -17.60 50.72
N LYS A 7 22.56 -17.65 51.79
CA LYS A 7 22.87 -18.46 52.98
C LYS A 7 22.91 -19.95 52.64
N ASN A 8 21.90 -20.45 51.94
CA ASN A 8 21.81 -21.85 51.53
C ASN A 8 22.95 -22.26 50.59
N ALA A 9 23.27 -21.40 49.61
CA ALA A 9 24.37 -21.62 48.67
C ALA A 9 25.72 -21.69 49.38
N LYS A 10 25.99 -20.79 50.34
CA LYS A 10 27.22 -20.83 51.15
C LYS A 10 27.36 -22.12 51.97
N ILE A 11 26.27 -22.54 52.62
CA ILE A 11 26.25 -23.80 53.39
C ILE A 11 26.52 -24.99 52.45
N ARG A 12 25.89 -25.00 51.27
CA ARG A 12 26.11 -26.07 50.30
C ARG A 12 27.54 -26.07 49.75
N GLN A 13 28.11 -24.90 49.47
CA GLN A 13 29.49 -24.80 48.98
C GLN A 13 30.49 -25.31 50.02
N GLN A 14 30.34 -24.94 51.30
CA GLN A 14 31.20 -25.45 52.38
C GLN A 14 31.17 -26.98 52.44
N LEU A 15 29.98 -27.57 52.30
CA LEU A 15 29.84 -29.03 52.28
C LEU A 15 30.48 -29.66 51.03
N LEU A 16 30.34 -29.03 49.85
CA LEU A 16 31.00 -29.49 48.63
C LEU A 16 32.52 -29.40 48.73
N ASP A 17 33.07 -28.36 49.36
CA ASP A 17 34.51 -28.19 49.56
C ASP A 17 35.09 -29.26 50.51
N GLU A 18 34.38 -29.61 51.58
CA GLU A 18 34.73 -30.73 52.45
C GLU A 18 34.74 -32.06 51.70
N ARG A 19 33.76 -32.26 50.81
CA ARG A 19 33.66 -33.46 49.99
C ARG A 19 34.76 -33.55 48.94
N LYS A 20 35.12 -32.42 48.30
CA LYS A 20 36.25 -32.33 47.39
C LYS A 20 37.54 -32.79 48.07
N LYS A 21 37.86 -32.27 49.27
CA LYS A 21 39.03 -32.71 50.06
C LYS A 21 39.01 -34.21 50.35
N LYS A 22 37.85 -34.78 50.70
CA LYS A 22 37.70 -36.23 50.94
C LYS A 22 37.88 -37.06 49.67
N ALA A 23 37.41 -36.57 48.52
CA ALA A 23 37.59 -37.24 47.22
C ALA A 23 39.07 -37.23 46.80
N GLU A 24 39.76 -36.09 46.94
CA GLU A 24 41.19 -35.94 46.62
C GLU A 24 42.08 -36.89 47.44
N ILE A 25 41.74 -37.11 48.72
CA ILE A 25 42.45 -38.07 49.59
C ILE A 25 42.22 -39.52 49.11
N LYS A 26 41.00 -39.85 48.65
CA LYS A 26 40.65 -41.19 48.17
C LYS A 26 41.25 -41.51 46.79
N SER A 27 41.36 -40.52 45.90
CA SER A 27 41.88 -40.70 44.54
C SER A 27 43.37 -41.06 44.49
N GLN A 28 44.11 -40.87 45.59
CA GLN A 28 45.52 -41.28 45.72
C GLN A 28 45.70 -42.80 45.96
N SER A 29 44.61 -43.58 46.08
CA SER A 29 44.67 -44.97 46.59
C SER A 29 44.08 -46.08 45.70
N LYS A 30 43.38 -45.80 44.59
CA LYS A 30 42.81 -46.85 43.69
C LYS A 30 42.68 -46.43 42.22
N GLU A 31 42.70 -47.42 41.33
CA GLU A 31 42.42 -47.36 39.88
C GLU A 31 41.16 -46.53 39.58
N LYS A 32 41.27 -45.57 38.65
CA LYS A 32 40.17 -44.72 38.19
C LYS A 32 39.17 -45.54 37.38
N ALA A 33 37.87 -45.42 37.68
CA ALA A 33 36.80 -46.11 36.95
C ALA A 33 36.59 -45.56 35.52
N ASN A 34 37.25 -44.45 35.16
CA ASN A 34 37.19 -43.79 33.86
C ASN A 34 35.75 -43.46 33.43
N GLU A 35 34.99 -42.89 34.37
CA GLU A 35 33.61 -42.45 34.14
C GLU A 35 33.60 -40.99 33.69
N GLY A 36 32.88 -40.71 32.61
CA GLY A 36 32.72 -39.39 32.02
C GLY A 36 31.27 -38.89 32.07
N ILE A 37 31.12 -37.59 32.00
CA ILE A 37 29.84 -36.88 31.96
C ILE A 37 29.94 -35.69 31.01
N THR A 38 28.94 -35.52 30.17
CA THR A 38 28.85 -34.42 29.20
C THR A 38 27.59 -33.61 29.46
N PHE A 39 27.70 -32.29 29.37
CA PHE A 39 26.59 -31.34 29.46
C PHE A 39 26.48 -30.52 28.18
N GLU A 40 25.24 -30.30 27.72
CA GLU A 40 24.94 -29.50 26.52
C GLU A 40 23.68 -28.66 26.75
N ILE A 41 23.63 -27.48 26.13
CA ILE A 41 22.42 -26.65 26.08
C ILE A 41 21.71 -26.88 24.74
N ILE A 42 20.46 -27.36 24.80
CA ILE A 42 19.61 -27.65 23.63
C ILE A 42 18.23 -26.99 23.77
N ASN A 43 17.37 -27.16 22.75
CA ASN A 43 15.98 -26.68 22.75
C ASN A 43 15.84 -25.17 23.03
N GLN A 44 16.81 -24.38 22.56
CA GLN A 44 16.81 -22.93 22.73
C GLN A 44 15.65 -22.31 21.95
N GLN A 45 14.79 -21.54 22.63
CA GLN A 45 13.61 -20.93 22.00
C GLN A 45 13.12 -19.70 22.76
N GLN A 46 12.38 -18.84 22.05
CA GLN A 46 11.62 -17.76 22.68
C GLN A 46 10.17 -18.21 22.90
N THR A 47 9.60 -17.86 24.06
CA THR A 47 8.23 -18.24 24.43
C THR A 47 7.42 -17.02 24.89
N ASN A 48 6.09 -17.18 24.91
CA ASN A 48 5.13 -16.17 25.37
C ASN A 48 5.26 -14.81 24.66
N GLY A 49 5.34 -14.81 23.33
CA GLY A 49 5.50 -13.58 22.54
C GLY A 49 6.84 -12.88 22.78
N ASN A 50 7.93 -13.65 22.79
CA ASN A 50 9.30 -13.18 23.02
C ASN A 50 9.57 -12.55 24.39
N GLN A 51 8.75 -12.85 25.39
CA GLN A 51 8.98 -12.38 26.77
C GLN A 51 10.01 -13.23 27.52
N TYR A 52 10.17 -14.49 27.14
CA TYR A 52 11.10 -15.40 27.77
C TYR A 52 11.99 -16.08 26.73
N TYR A 53 13.21 -16.37 27.14
CA TYR A 53 14.13 -17.25 26.46
C TYR A 53 14.31 -18.51 27.31
N GLU A 54 14.04 -19.66 26.71
CA GLU A 54 14.02 -20.95 27.38
C GLU A 54 14.96 -21.93 26.68
N PHE A 55 15.60 -22.79 27.47
CA PHE A 55 16.48 -23.84 26.99
C PHE A 55 16.59 -24.97 28.02
N ASP A 56 17.03 -26.13 27.55
CA ASP A 56 17.28 -27.29 28.39
C ASP A 56 18.78 -27.54 28.52
N ILE A 57 19.23 -27.90 29.72
CA ILE A 57 20.54 -28.49 29.95
C ILE A 57 20.35 -30.00 29.98
N VAL A 58 20.95 -30.70 29.01
CA VAL A 58 20.98 -32.16 28.97
C VAL A 58 22.27 -32.71 29.52
N VAL A 59 22.19 -33.96 30.00
CA VAL A 59 23.31 -34.70 30.55
C VAL A 59 23.33 -36.12 30.00
N ASN A 60 24.52 -36.63 29.70
CA ASN A 60 24.76 -38.04 29.38
C ASN A 60 26.06 -38.52 30.03
N GLY A 61 26.11 -39.79 30.39
CA GLY A 61 27.31 -40.44 30.91
C GLY A 61 28.11 -41.13 29.80
N SER A 62 29.38 -41.46 30.06
CA SER A 62 30.14 -42.36 29.18
C SER A 62 29.70 -43.83 29.29
N SER A 63 28.99 -44.17 30.35
CA SER A 63 28.50 -45.52 30.67
C SER A 63 27.10 -45.46 31.29
N SER A 64 26.52 -46.64 31.57
CA SER A 64 25.26 -46.79 32.31
C SER A 64 25.49 -47.31 33.74
N ASN A 65 26.56 -46.86 34.40
CA ASN A 65 26.96 -47.36 35.73
C ASN A 65 26.90 -46.31 36.84
N THR A 66 26.52 -45.07 36.53
CA THR A 66 26.63 -43.94 37.46
C THR A 66 25.29 -43.31 37.77
N TYR A 67 25.16 -42.78 38.98
CA TYR A 67 24.00 -42.06 39.46
C TYR A 67 24.44 -40.66 39.89
N ILE A 68 23.91 -39.61 39.25
CA ILE A 68 24.35 -38.23 39.50
C ILE A 68 24.07 -37.86 40.95
N ASP A 69 25.13 -37.57 41.70
CA ASP A 69 25.00 -37.07 43.06
C ASP A 69 25.04 -35.54 43.11
N ASN A 70 25.93 -34.92 42.35
CA ASN A 70 26.00 -33.46 42.25
C ASN A 70 26.51 -33.05 40.88
N THR A 71 25.97 -31.96 40.36
CA THR A 71 26.51 -31.20 39.24
C THR A 71 26.64 -29.75 39.62
N ALA A 72 27.49 -29.01 38.90
CA ALA A 72 27.66 -27.59 39.08
C ALA A 72 27.80 -26.88 37.74
N PHE A 73 27.24 -25.67 37.65
CA PHE A 73 27.22 -24.83 36.47
C PHE A 73 27.52 -23.40 36.87
N VAL A 74 28.36 -22.73 36.08
CA VAL A 74 28.36 -21.27 35.96
C VAL A 74 28.04 -20.93 34.51
N ILE A 75 26.96 -20.19 34.30
CA ILE A 75 26.50 -19.80 32.96
C ILE A 75 26.59 -18.28 32.85
N GLU A 76 27.43 -17.82 31.93
CA GLU A 76 27.47 -16.43 31.48
C GLU A 76 26.32 -16.15 30.51
N TYR A 77 25.82 -14.91 30.50
CA TYR A 77 24.77 -14.45 29.60
C TYR A 77 25.01 -13.00 29.15
N ASN A 78 24.41 -12.61 28.02
CA ASN A 78 24.45 -11.23 27.55
C ASN A 78 23.56 -10.32 28.41
N THR A 79 24.14 -9.26 28.98
CA THR A 79 23.40 -8.33 29.85
C THR A 79 22.50 -7.35 29.10
N ILE A 80 22.71 -7.16 27.79
CA ILE A 80 21.86 -6.32 26.95
C ILE A 80 20.42 -6.87 26.96
N PRO A 81 20.16 -8.14 26.60
CA PRO A 81 18.80 -8.67 26.60
C PRO A 81 18.26 -9.04 27.96
N PHE A 82 19.10 -9.48 28.92
CA PHE A 82 18.61 -10.05 30.19
C PHE A 82 18.78 -9.13 31.41
N GLY A 83 19.51 -8.02 31.28
CA GLY A 83 19.90 -7.16 32.39
C GLY A 83 21.09 -7.71 33.18
N THR A 84 21.32 -7.20 34.39
CA THR A 84 22.36 -7.72 35.29
C THR A 84 21.74 -8.38 36.52
N ASN A 85 22.48 -9.26 37.20
CA ASN A 85 22.08 -9.91 38.46
C ASN A 85 20.67 -10.52 38.37
N ILE A 86 20.44 -11.34 37.35
CA ILE A 86 19.11 -11.87 37.02
C ILE A 86 18.49 -12.74 38.12
N VAL A 87 19.28 -13.35 39.01
CA VAL A 87 18.76 -14.13 40.14
C VAL A 87 18.22 -13.21 41.22
N ALA A 88 18.96 -12.16 41.59
CA ALA A 88 18.52 -11.12 42.51
C ALA A 88 17.27 -10.39 42.00
N ASN A 89 17.21 -10.14 40.70
CA ASN A 89 16.10 -9.46 40.02
C ASN A 89 14.92 -10.39 39.68
N ASN A 90 15.02 -11.68 40.01
CA ASN A 90 13.96 -12.67 39.79
C ASN A 90 13.57 -12.82 38.30
N ASN A 91 14.56 -12.65 37.42
CA ASN A 91 14.44 -12.75 35.96
C ASN A 91 14.86 -14.12 35.42
N VAL A 92 15.17 -15.09 36.29
CA VAL A 92 15.48 -16.46 35.88
C VAL A 92 14.82 -17.47 36.81
N THR A 93 14.30 -18.54 36.21
CA THR A 93 13.78 -19.72 36.91
C THR A 93 14.41 -20.97 36.34
N ILE A 94 14.80 -21.90 37.21
CA ILE A 94 15.37 -23.18 36.84
C ILE A 94 14.51 -24.27 37.48
N THR A 95 14.13 -25.26 36.69
CA THR A 95 13.40 -26.43 37.16
C THR A 95 14.16 -27.70 36.80
N ARG A 96 13.95 -28.76 37.56
CA ARG A 96 14.59 -30.06 37.30
C ARG A 96 13.90 -30.74 36.13
N GLY A 97 14.67 -31.39 35.27
CA GLY A 97 14.12 -32.23 34.22
C GLY A 97 13.35 -33.42 34.79
N THR A 98 12.48 -34.02 33.97
CA THR A 98 11.47 -34.99 34.42
C THR A 98 12.05 -36.13 35.26
N ASN A 99 13.15 -36.75 34.84
CA ASN A 99 13.79 -37.85 35.57
C ASN A 99 14.36 -37.40 36.93
N TYR A 100 14.83 -36.15 37.01
CA TYR A 100 15.49 -35.61 38.19
C TYR A 100 14.54 -34.83 39.10
N ASN A 101 13.26 -34.71 38.75
CA ASN A 101 12.26 -34.02 39.55
C ASN A 101 11.73 -34.89 40.70
N THR A 102 12.62 -35.25 41.61
CA THR A 102 12.33 -36.08 42.79
C THR A 102 12.74 -35.37 44.08
N THR A 103 12.34 -35.90 45.23
CA THR A 103 12.81 -35.40 46.55
C THR A 103 14.29 -35.69 46.80
N THR A 104 14.92 -36.55 45.98
CA THR A 104 16.34 -36.88 46.07
C THR A 104 17.23 -35.66 45.82
N TYR A 105 16.83 -34.76 44.92
CA TYR A 105 17.60 -33.59 44.53
C TYR A 105 17.06 -32.34 45.22
N ILE A 106 17.95 -31.41 45.56
CA ILE A 106 17.54 -30.10 46.05
C ILE A 106 16.89 -29.30 44.91
N ASP A 107 15.91 -28.45 45.24
CA ASP A 107 15.36 -27.51 44.27
C ASP A 107 16.45 -26.45 43.91
N PRO A 108 16.87 -26.35 42.63
CA PRO A 108 17.90 -25.41 42.21
C PRO A 108 17.55 -23.96 42.55
N MET A 109 16.26 -23.59 42.60
CA MET A 109 15.83 -22.24 42.98
C MET A 109 16.15 -21.86 44.43
N THR A 110 16.51 -22.83 45.28
CA THR A 110 16.87 -22.60 46.68
C THR A 110 18.35 -22.33 46.89
N ILE A 111 19.20 -22.69 45.92
CA ILE A 111 20.66 -22.62 45.98
C ILE A 111 21.30 -21.81 44.84
N MET A 112 20.55 -21.46 43.80
CA MET A 112 21.03 -20.60 42.71
C MET A 112 21.37 -19.20 43.20
N THR A 113 22.49 -18.64 42.70
CA THR A 113 22.97 -17.29 42.98
C THR A 113 23.49 -16.62 41.72
N ASP A 114 23.52 -15.29 41.71
CA ASP A 114 24.37 -14.54 40.77
C ASP A 114 25.84 -14.80 41.17
N ASP A 115 26.68 -15.18 40.20
CA ASP A 115 28.12 -15.42 40.41
C ASP A 115 28.93 -14.15 40.11
N SER A 116 28.54 -13.45 39.05
CA SER A 116 28.92 -12.07 38.72
C SER A 116 27.67 -11.25 38.34
N ASN A 117 27.86 -10.04 37.81
CA ASN A 117 26.75 -9.25 37.27
C ASN A 117 26.13 -9.85 35.98
N ASN A 118 26.83 -10.75 35.29
CA ASN A 118 26.45 -11.35 34.01
C ASN A 118 26.54 -12.89 33.99
N SER A 119 26.66 -13.53 35.16
CA SER A 119 26.67 -14.98 35.26
C SER A 119 25.88 -15.50 36.46
N ILE A 120 25.33 -16.70 36.34
CA ILE A 120 24.62 -17.41 37.41
C ILE A 120 25.37 -18.68 37.79
N ARG A 121 25.37 -19.02 39.08
CA ARG A 121 25.89 -20.29 39.61
C ARG A 121 24.75 -21.12 40.20
N PHE A 122 24.66 -22.38 39.79
CA PHE A 122 23.72 -23.34 40.35
C PHE A 122 24.20 -24.78 40.09
N GLY A 123 23.43 -25.77 40.53
CA GLY A 123 23.71 -27.18 40.30
C GLY A 123 22.49 -28.04 40.57
N ILE A 124 22.45 -29.25 40.03
CA ILE A 124 21.48 -30.28 40.41
C ILE A 124 22.21 -31.31 41.24
N GLY A 125 21.87 -31.41 42.53
CA GLY A 125 22.54 -32.34 43.41
C GLY A 125 21.68 -32.79 44.56
N SER A 126 22.10 -33.87 45.20
CA SER A 126 21.32 -34.55 46.23
C SER A 126 21.00 -33.60 47.38
N ASP A 127 19.76 -33.64 47.85
CA ASP A 127 19.39 -33.05 49.11
C ASP A 127 19.88 -33.94 50.24
N TYR A 128 20.85 -33.43 51.00
CA TYR A 128 21.49 -34.18 52.08
C TYR A 128 20.55 -34.44 53.27
N ASN A 129 19.42 -33.73 53.33
CA ASN A 129 18.41 -33.91 54.37
C ASN A 129 17.23 -34.80 53.91
N ALA A 130 17.26 -35.33 52.68
CA ALA A 130 16.17 -36.14 52.14
C ALA A 130 15.90 -37.43 52.93
N GLY A 131 16.88 -37.94 53.68
CA GLY A 131 16.79 -39.16 54.50
C GLY A 131 16.80 -40.47 53.69
N THR A 132 16.23 -40.45 52.49
CA THR A 132 16.30 -41.54 51.49
C THR A 132 16.56 -40.96 50.11
N TRP A 133 17.48 -41.57 49.37
CA TRP A 133 17.82 -41.16 48.01
C TRP A 133 17.37 -42.23 47.01
N ASN A 134 16.82 -41.79 45.89
CA ASN A 134 16.58 -42.62 44.72
C ASN A 134 16.97 -41.80 43.49
N ARG A 135 18.24 -41.94 43.11
CA ARG A 135 18.82 -41.24 41.95
C ARG A 135 18.47 -41.99 40.66
N PRO A 136 18.11 -41.29 39.58
CA PRO A 136 18.01 -41.87 38.24
C PRO A 136 19.38 -42.36 37.76
N LEU A 137 19.37 -43.46 37.01
CA LEU A 137 20.56 -43.96 36.33
C LEU A 137 20.93 -42.99 35.19
N LEU A 138 22.18 -42.53 35.19
CA LEU A 138 22.73 -41.81 34.05
C LEU A 138 23.08 -42.80 32.94
N THR A 139 22.63 -42.51 31.73
CA THR A 139 22.88 -43.35 30.55
C THR A 139 23.69 -42.58 29.50
N PRO A 140 24.25 -43.27 28.49
CA PRO A 140 24.86 -42.63 27.33
C PRO A 140 23.89 -41.84 26.45
N THR A 141 22.58 -42.02 26.62
CA THR A 141 21.57 -41.23 25.92
C THR A 141 21.31 -39.93 26.68
N PRO A 142 21.30 -38.76 26.00
CA PRO A 142 21.01 -37.47 26.65
C PRO A 142 19.67 -37.47 27.40
N GLN A 143 19.72 -36.99 28.64
CA GLN A 143 18.55 -36.79 29.51
C GLN A 143 18.45 -35.32 29.92
N ILE A 144 17.25 -34.75 29.94
CA ILE A 144 17.04 -33.37 30.42
C ILE A 144 17.33 -33.33 31.92
N LEU A 145 18.35 -32.58 32.32
CA LEU A 145 18.76 -32.37 33.70
C LEU A 145 18.06 -31.17 34.33
N ALA A 146 18.00 -30.07 33.58
CA ALA A 146 17.36 -28.83 34.01
C ALA A 146 16.72 -28.10 32.84
N HIS A 147 15.60 -27.43 33.11
CA HIS A 147 14.97 -26.49 32.19
C HIS A 147 15.14 -25.08 32.75
N VAL A 148 15.70 -24.18 31.94
CA VAL A 148 16.02 -22.80 32.33
C VAL A 148 15.14 -21.85 31.55
N LYS A 149 14.52 -20.91 32.27
CA LYS A 149 13.66 -19.87 31.71
C LYS A 149 14.12 -18.50 32.18
N MET A 150 14.57 -17.67 31.24
CA MET A 150 15.09 -16.33 31.46
C MET A 150 14.12 -15.29 30.91
N LYS A 151 13.86 -14.22 31.66
CA LYS A 151 13.04 -13.09 31.23
C LYS A 151 13.84 -12.18 30.31
N ILE A 152 13.31 -11.90 29.14
CA ILE A 152 13.89 -10.94 28.21
C ILE A 152 13.45 -9.53 28.60
N LEU A 153 14.41 -8.63 28.85
CA LEU A 153 14.19 -7.22 29.15
C LEU A 153 14.36 -6.33 27.91
N ASN A 154 15.26 -6.72 27.00
CA ASN A 154 15.50 -6.04 25.73
C ASN A 154 15.71 -7.07 24.61
N CYS A 155 15.18 -6.81 23.42
CA CYS A 155 15.10 -7.78 22.33
C CYS A 155 15.92 -7.35 21.11
N THR A 156 17.20 -7.00 21.32
CA THR A 156 18.04 -6.40 20.27
C THR A 156 19.40 -7.09 20.09
N ASP A 157 19.61 -8.28 20.65
CA ASP A 157 20.93 -8.92 20.67
C ASP A 157 20.87 -10.46 20.81
N VAL A 158 22.03 -11.12 20.79
CA VAL A 158 22.16 -12.56 21.04
C VAL A 158 22.09 -12.91 22.53
N SER A 159 21.69 -14.15 22.83
CA SER A 159 21.61 -14.65 24.21
C SER A 159 22.96 -14.66 24.95
N GLY A 160 24.05 -14.93 24.24
CA GLY A 160 25.41 -14.93 24.77
C GLY A 160 25.63 -15.95 25.90
N LEU A 161 25.01 -17.13 25.80
CA LEU A 161 25.18 -18.18 26.79
C LEU A 161 26.55 -18.85 26.66
N PHE A 162 27.29 -18.99 27.76
CA PHE A 162 28.52 -19.77 27.81
C PHE A 162 28.66 -20.50 29.13
N PHE A 163 29.13 -21.76 29.09
CA PHE A 163 29.63 -22.42 30.29
C PHE A 163 30.99 -21.81 30.63
N ILE A 164 31.09 -21.15 31.78
CA ILE A 164 32.34 -20.55 32.27
C ILE A 164 32.77 -21.24 33.56
N ASP A 165 33.96 -20.89 34.07
CA ASP A 165 34.51 -21.44 35.32
C ASP A 165 34.63 -22.98 35.31
N ILE A 166 34.72 -23.59 34.12
CA ILE A 166 34.66 -25.05 33.89
C ILE A 166 35.68 -25.80 34.73
N GLU A 167 36.92 -25.29 34.82
CA GLU A 167 37.98 -25.92 35.61
C GLU A 167 37.59 -26.08 37.09
N ASN A 168 36.95 -25.07 37.68
CA ASN A 168 36.54 -25.12 39.08
C ASN A 168 35.26 -25.93 39.28
N VAL A 169 34.24 -25.75 38.42
CA VAL A 169 32.97 -26.48 38.58
C VAL A 169 33.10 -27.97 38.30
N SER A 170 34.05 -28.37 37.46
CA SER A 170 34.30 -29.78 37.13
C SER A 170 34.63 -30.63 38.36
N PHE A 171 35.27 -30.05 39.38
CA PHE A 171 35.56 -30.75 40.65
C PHE A 171 34.32 -31.13 41.46
N PHE A 172 33.18 -30.51 41.17
CA PHE A 172 31.94 -30.72 41.91
C PHE A 172 30.95 -31.63 41.16
N ASN A 173 31.35 -32.23 40.04
CA ASN A 173 30.56 -33.27 39.37
C ASN A 173 30.83 -34.64 40.01
N LEU A 174 29.88 -35.09 40.83
CA LEU A 174 30.01 -36.27 41.68
C LEU A 174 28.93 -37.30 41.34
N TYR A 175 29.24 -38.58 41.56
CA TYR A 175 28.31 -39.69 41.36
C TYR A 175 28.38 -40.74 42.47
N THR A 176 27.37 -41.61 42.51
CA THR A 176 27.34 -42.85 43.29
C THR A 176 27.20 -44.06 42.35
N LEU A 177 27.59 -45.24 42.83
CA LEU A 177 27.50 -46.49 42.06
C LEU A 177 26.12 -47.17 42.18
N THR A 178 25.35 -46.79 43.21
CA THR A 178 23.97 -47.24 43.39
C THR A 178 23.03 -46.04 43.58
N SER A 179 21.73 -46.22 43.31
CA SER A 179 20.73 -45.16 43.36
C SER A 179 20.42 -44.64 44.78
N THR A 180 20.74 -45.43 45.81
CA THR A 180 20.32 -45.20 47.21
C THR A 180 21.46 -44.85 48.17
N GLU A 181 22.70 -44.89 47.70
CA GLU A 181 23.88 -44.59 48.51
C GLU A 181 23.78 -43.24 49.21
N ASN A 182 24.18 -43.21 50.49
CA ASN A 182 24.21 -41.97 51.24
C ASN A 182 25.36 -41.08 50.71
N PRO A 183 25.03 -39.91 50.14
CA PRO A 183 26.01 -39.06 49.46
C PRO A 183 27.03 -38.40 50.40
N MET A 184 26.77 -38.42 51.71
CA MET A 184 27.72 -37.93 52.71
C MET A 184 28.88 -38.90 52.95
N ASN A 185 28.67 -40.19 52.68
CA ASN A 185 29.61 -41.26 53.03
C ASN A 185 30.26 -41.90 51.79
N SER A 186 29.47 -42.11 50.73
CA SER A 186 29.91 -42.76 49.49
C SER A 186 29.63 -41.85 48.30
N PHE A 187 30.69 -41.48 47.59
CA PHE A 187 30.65 -40.72 46.34
C PHE A 187 32.01 -40.79 45.64
N LEU A 188 31.99 -40.59 44.33
CA LEU A 188 33.14 -40.53 43.44
C LEU A 188 33.04 -39.27 42.58
N GLN A 189 34.16 -38.82 42.04
CA GLN A 189 34.22 -37.71 41.09
C GLN A 189 34.30 -38.29 39.67
N TYR A 190 33.61 -37.67 38.71
CA TYR A 190 33.78 -38.00 37.29
C TYR A 190 35.21 -37.66 36.85
N ASP A 191 35.82 -38.54 36.06
CA ASP A 191 37.19 -38.38 35.56
C ASP A 191 37.23 -37.43 34.36
N ASN A 192 36.25 -37.55 33.46
CA ASN A 192 36.15 -36.76 32.23
C ASN A 192 34.86 -35.94 32.26
N VAL A 193 34.96 -34.64 32.52
CA VAL A 193 33.81 -33.73 32.54
C VAL A 193 33.89 -32.83 31.32
N GLU A 194 32.84 -32.85 30.49
CA GLU A 194 32.75 -32.04 29.28
C GLU A 194 31.55 -31.10 29.33
N TYR A 195 31.76 -29.84 28.95
CA TYR A 195 30.71 -28.85 28.77
C TYR A 195 30.75 -28.36 27.33
N ILE A 196 29.78 -28.79 26.53
CA ILE A 196 29.66 -28.36 25.13
C ILE A 196 29.13 -26.93 25.13
N GLN A 197 29.92 -26.01 24.55
CA GLN A 197 29.52 -24.60 24.45
C GLN A 197 28.36 -24.45 23.46
N PRO A 198 27.30 -23.69 23.79
CA PRO A 198 26.17 -23.50 22.89
C PRO A 198 26.53 -22.58 21.72
N ILE A 199 25.76 -22.70 20.64
CA ILE A 199 25.80 -21.75 19.53
C ILE A 199 25.04 -20.48 19.92
N SER A 200 25.53 -19.32 19.50
CA SER A 200 24.84 -18.04 19.68
C SER A 200 23.42 -18.07 19.12
N TYR A 201 22.46 -17.65 19.94
CA TYR A 201 21.05 -17.53 19.57
C TYR A 201 20.65 -16.07 19.46
N VAL A 202 20.17 -15.64 18.30
CA VAL A 202 19.67 -14.27 18.08
C VAL A 202 18.28 -14.15 18.70
N LEU A 203 18.11 -13.26 19.67
CA LEU A 203 16.80 -12.99 20.26
C LEU A 203 16.04 -12.00 19.37
N CYS A 204 14.75 -12.26 19.17
CA CYS A 204 13.84 -11.39 18.43
C CYS A 204 14.38 -11.02 17.04
N PRO A 205 14.70 -11.99 16.17
CA PRO A 205 15.20 -11.70 14.84
C PRO A 205 14.27 -10.69 14.15
N GLY A 206 14.88 -9.75 13.40
CA GLY A 206 14.12 -8.74 12.68
C GLY A 206 13.13 -9.37 11.71
N PRO A 207 12.07 -8.64 11.34
CA PRO A 207 11.16 -9.10 10.29
C PRO A 207 11.97 -9.38 9.01
N ILE A 208 11.51 -10.30 8.18
CA ILE A 208 12.09 -10.57 6.86
C ILE A 208 10.94 -10.66 5.89
N ILE A 209 10.96 -9.86 4.83
CA ILE A 209 9.96 -9.91 3.77
C ILE A 209 10.53 -10.76 2.63
N THR A 210 9.86 -11.85 2.28
CA THR A 210 10.27 -12.72 1.18
C THR A 210 9.55 -12.40 -0.13
N ASN A 211 8.31 -11.91 -0.05
CA ASN A 211 7.49 -11.63 -1.21
C ASN A 211 6.42 -10.57 -0.91
N VAL A 212 6.06 -9.77 -1.92
CA VAL A 212 4.98 -8.80 -1.85
C VAL A 212 4.20 -8.83 -3.17
N HIS A 213 2.89 -9.10 -3.10
CA HIS A 213 2.05 -9.24 -4.30
C HIS A 213 0.59 -8.85 -4.04
N PRO A 214 -0.16 -8.43 -5.08
CA PRO A 214 0.30 -8.15 -6.44
C PRO A 214 1.20 -6.89 -6.48
N ASN A 215 2.10 -6.85 -7.47
CA ASN A 215 2.89 -5.67 -7.80
C ASN A 215 3.01 -5.65 -9.34
N PRO A 216 2.41 -4.69 -10.07
CA PRO A 216 1.76 -3.46 -9.58
C PRO A 216 0.44 -3.69 -8.82
N ILE A 217 0.00 -2.68 -8.08
CA ILE A 217 -1.27 -2.65 -7.33
C ILE A 217 -1.93 -1.26 -7.47
N THR A 218 -3.19 -1.13 -7.10
CA THR A 218 -3.93 0.15 -7.11
C THR A 218 -4.28 0.58 -5.69
N SER A 219 -4.50 1.87 -5.46
CA SER A 219 -4.88 2.40 -4.15
C SER A 219 -6.32 2.91 -4.13
N GLY A 220 -6.99 2.73 -2.99
CA GLY A 220 -8.37 3.16 -2.77
C GLY A 220 -9.43 2.45 -3.61
N THR A 221 -9.09 1.28 -4.14
CA THR A 221 -9.93 0.37 -4.92
C THR A 221 -10.37 -0.87 -4.13
N ASN A 222 -10.04 -0.93 -2.84
CA ASN A 222 -10.06 -2.13 -1.98
C ASN A 222 -9.08 -3.24 -2.41
N SER A 223 -8.07 -2.92 -3.24
CA SER A 223 -6.99 -3.84 -3.56
C SER A 223 -6.21 -4.25 -2.31
N VAL A 224 -5.97 -5.56 -2.20
CA VAL A 224 -5.26 -6.18 -1.07
C VAL A 224 -3.84 -6.53 -1.49
N LEU A 225 -2.87 -5.95 -0.78
CA LEU A 225 -1.46 -6.29 -0.83
C LEU A 225 -1.17 -7.40 0.19
N THR A 226 -0.63 -8.52 -0.27
CA THR A 226 -0.14 -9.63 0.56
C THR A 226 1.37 -9.48 0.73
N ILE A 227 1.83 -9.42 1.96
CA ILE A 227 3.25 -9.34 2.35
C ILE A 227 3.59 -10.64 3.07
N GLU A 228 4.45 -11.45 2.48
CA GLU A 228 4.86 -12.75 3.02
C GLU A 228 6.27 -12.68 3.59
N GLY A 229 6.54 -13.44 4.64
CA GLY A 229 7.84 -13.46 5.28
C GLY A 229 7.91 -14.21 6.60
N PHE A 230 8.76 -13.71 7.50
CA PHE A 230 9.02 -14.29 8.81
C PHE A 230 9.19 -13.20 9.87
N ASN A 231 8.90 -13.56 11.13
CA ASN A 231 9.14 -12.74 12.31
C ASN A 231 8.36 -11.41 12.32
N PHE A 232 7.20 -11.34 11.66
CA PHE A 232 6.34 -10.16 11.70
C PHE A 232 5.63 -9.98 13.05
N GLY A 233 5.62 -11.01 13.89
CA GLY A 233 4.88 -11.08 15.15
C GLY A 233 3.51 -11.72 14.95
N SER A 234 3.07 -12.51 15.93
CA SER A 234 1.80 -13.27 15.88
C SER A 234 0.55 -12.38 15.87
N VAL A 235 0.67 -11.11 16.26
CA VAL A 235 -0.34 -10.08 16.19
C VAL A 235 0.32 -8.75 15.81
N ARG A 236 -0.45 -7.83 15.21
CA ARG A 236 0.05 -6.50 14.86
C ARG A 236 0.47 -5.68 16.08
N ASP A 237 -0.39 -5.60 17.09
CA ASP A 237 -0.27 -4.66 18.21
C ASP A 237 0.01 -3.22 17.72
N THR A 238 1.18 -2.66 17.99
CA THR A 238 1.63 -1.33 17.51
C THR A 238 2.43 -1.38 16.20
N GLY A 239 2.62 -2.56 15.62
CA GLY A 239 3.31 -2.78 14.35
C GLY A 239 2.67 -2.04 13.18
N GLN A 240 3.49 -1.63 12.22
CA GLN A 240 3.09 -0.82 11.06
C GLN A 240 3.81 -1.26 9.79
N ILE A 241 3.11 -1.17 8.67
CA ILE A 241 3.74 -1.05 7.36
C ILE A 241 4.09 0.42 7.13
N TRP A 242 5.25 0.69 6.53
CA TRP A 242 5.62 2.03 6.06
C TRP A 242 5.72 2.03 4.54
N MET A 243 5.12 3.03 3.90
CA MET A 243 5.16 3.24 2.45
C MET A 243 5.37 4.72 2.13
N PRO A 244 5.92 5.07 0.96
CA PRO A 244 5.98 6.45 0.50
C PRO A 244 4.60 7.09 0.34
N ASN A 245 4.54 8.40 0.46
CA ASN A 245 3.37 9.15 0.02
C ASN A 245 3.37 9.38 -1.51
N ASP A 246 2.25 9.87 -2.01
CA ASP A 246 1.99 10.21 -3.41
C ASP A 246 2.56 11.56 -3.87
N GLU A 247 2.93 12.44 -2.93
CA GLU A 247 3.52 13.75 -3.23
C GLU A 247 5.06 13.72 -3.48
N GLY A 248 5.61 12.56 -3.82
CA GLY A 248 7.04 12.38 -4.05
C GLY A 248 7.96 12.69 -2.86
N GLY A 249 9.27 12.56 -3.10
CA GLY A 249 10.29 12.70 -2.06
C GLY A 249 10.38 11.47 -1.12
N ASN A 250 11.22 11.56 -0.09
CA ASN A 250 11.47 10.46 0.86
C ASN A 250 10.50 10.48 2.06
N VAL A 251 9.29 11.04 1.90
CA VAL A 251 8.31 11.12 2.98
C VAL A 251 7.58 9.78 3.09
N LEU A 252 7.68 9.16 4.27
CA LEU A 252 7.04 7.87 4.55
C LEU A 252 5.78 8.08 5.39
N ILE A 253 4.69 7.46 4.94
CA ILE A 253 3.51 7.15 5.74
C ILE A 253 3.92 6.03 6.69
N LYS A 254 3.95 6.32 8.00
CA LYS A 254 4.40 5.37 9.03
C LYS A 254 3.28 4.79 9.89
N TYR A 255 2.09 5.36 9.80
CA TYR A 255 0.94 4.91 10.56
C TYR A 255 -0.26 4.82 9.62
N PHE A 256 -0.68 3.58 9.39
CA PHE A 256 -1.92 3.28 8.67
C PHE A 256 -3.03 2.95 9.65
N ASP A 257 -4.26 3.14 9.19
CA ASP A 257 -5.44 2.90 10.01
C ASP A 257 -5.60 1.44 10.35
N TYR A 258 -6.21 1.15 11.50
CA TYR A 258 -6.50 -0.24 11.85
C TYR A 258 -7.40 -0.95 10.81
N ILE A 259 -8.26 -0.19 10.14
CA ILE A 259 -9.14 -0.70 9.08
C ILE A 259 -8.39 -1.03 7.77
N ASP A 260 -7.17 -0.53 7.59
CA ASP A 260 -6.37 -0.82 6.39
C ASP A 260 -5.71 -2.22 6.49
N TYR A 261 -5.72 -2.85 7.67
CA TYR A 261 -5.17 -4.20 7.87
C TYR A 261 -6.30 -5.23 7.92
N LEU A 262 -6.29 -6.17 6.98
CA LEU A 262 -7.19 -7.33 6.99
C LEU A 262 -6.71 -8.41 7.95
N SER A 263 -5.41 -8.68 7.95
CA SER A 263 -4.80 -9.65 8.86
C SER A 263 -3.32 -9.35 9.06
N TRP A 264 -2.80 -9.74 10.23
CA TRP A 264 -1.38 -9.70 10.56
C TRP A 264 -1.05 -10.93 11.40
N ASN A 265 -0.14 -11.76 10.91
CA ASN A 265 0.44 -12.88 11.64
C ASN A 265 1.95 -12.93 11.36
N ASP A 266 2.64 -13.91 11.95
CA ASP A 266 4.10 -13.94 11.93
C ASP A 266 4.71 -14.11 10.52
N ASN A 267 3.94 -14.67 9.59
CA ASN A 267 4.40 -15.00 8.24
C ASN A 267 3.68 -14.25 7.11
N GLU A 268 2.57 -13.58 7.41
CA GLU A 268 1.74 -12.90 6.41
C GLU A 268 1.05 -11.66 6.98
N ILE A 269 1.08 -10.57 6.21
CA ILE A 269 0.26 -9.37 6.43
C ILE A 269 -0.59 -9.14 5.19
N LYS A 270 -1.91 -8.99 5.37
CA LYS A 270 -2.85 -8.57 4.31
C LYS A 270 -3.28 -7.15 4.58
N PHE A 271 -3.01 -6.28 3.62
CA PHE A 271 -3.14 -4.84 3.75
C PHE A 271 -3.97 -4.28 2.59
N ILE A 272 -5.07 -3.60 2.88
CA ILE A 272 -5.81 -2.82 1.88
C ILE A 272 -5.01 -1.54 1.66
N VAL A 273 -4.64 -1.24 0.42
CA VAL A 273 -3.91 0.00 0.10
C VAL A 273 -4.91 1.15 0.01
N PRO A 274 -5.00 2.06 1.00
CA PRO A 274 -5.92 3.18 0.91
C PRO A 274 -5.36 4.23 -0.07
N SER A 275 -6.22 5.01 -0.72
CA SER A 275 -5.78 6.20 -1.46
C SER A 275 -5.58 7.43 -0.56
N ARG A 276 -5.99 7.34 0.71
CA ARG A 276 -5.85 8.42 1.69
C ARG A 276 -5.66 7.86 3.08
N VAL A 277 -4.70 8.43 3.79
CA VAL A 277 -4.44 8.16 5.20
C VAL A 277 -4.77 9.41 5.99
N ASP A 278 -5.76 9.33 6.86
CA ASP A 278 -6.45 10.50 7.41
C ASP A 278 -6.58 10.54 8.93
N THR A 279 -5.99 9.56 9.61
CA THR A 279 -5.82 9.55 11.08
C THR A 279 -4.47 10.06 11.54
N LEU A 280 -3.59 10.43 10.60
CA LEU A 280 -2.28 10.94 10.92
C LEU A 280 -2.40 12.29 11.63
N PHE A 281 -2.04 12.26 12.91
CA PHE A 281 -1.72 13.44 13.69
C PHE A 281 -0.46 14.10 13.10
N PRO A 282 -0.41 15.43 12.93
CA PRO A 282 -1.45 16.39 13.29
C PRO A 282 -2.61 16.42 12.28
N ILE A 283 -3.81 16.62 12.84
CA ILE A 283 -5.08 16.82 12.11
C ILE A 283 -4.84 17.80 10.94
N GLY A 284 -5.02 17.35 9.70
CA GLY A 284 -4.94 18.19 8.49
C GLY A 284 -3.92 17.78 7.42
N TYR A 285 -3.11 16.74 7.65
CA TYR A 285 -2.19 16.20 6.64
C TYR A 285 -2.64 14.84 6.15
N GLU A 286 -3.74 14.83 5.40
CA GLU A 286 -4.14 13.64 4.66
C GLU A 286 -3.12 13.38 3.54
N LYS A 287 -2.57 12.16 3.50
CA LYS A 287 -1.56 11.76 2.51
C LYS A 287 -2.07 10.58 1.71
N GLY A 288 -1.91 10.61 0.39
CA GLY A 288 -2.16 9.43 -0.43
C GLY A 288 -0.93 8.52 -0.48
N VAL A 289 -1.15 7.27 -0.83
CA VAL A 289 -0.11 6.23 -0.84
C VAL A 289 0.52 6.18 -2.23
N GLY A 290 1.85 6.34 -2.28
CA GLY A 290 2.61 6.35 -3.52
C GLY A 290 3.47 5.11 -3.72
N SER A 291 4.01 4.97 -4.93
CA SER A 291 5.01 3.96 -5.29
C SER A 291 6.32 4.12 -4.52
N GLY A 292 6.99 2.99 -4.26
CA GLY A 292 8.36 2.91 -3.74
C GLY A 292 8.55 1.81 -2.70
N TYR A 293 9.59 1.93 -1.87
CA TYR A 293 10.00 0.84 -0.97
C TYR A 293 9.08 0.69 0.24
N LEU A 294 8.59 -0.52 0.44
CA LEU A 294 7.76 -0.90 1.57
C LEU A 294 8.63 -1.40 2.74
N THR A 295 8.30 -1.00 3.96
CA THR A 295 8.96 -1.49 5.19
C THR A 295 7.94 -2.10 6.14
N VAL A 296 8.24 -3.26 6.73
CA VAL A 296 7.52 -3.78 7.89
C VAL A 296 8.26 -3.35 9.16
N CYS A 297 7.57 -2.66 10.06
CA CYS A 297 8.05 -2.29 11.39
C CYS A 297 7.24 -3.07 12.43
N ARG A 298 7.89 -4.00 13.13
CA ARG A 298 7.26 -4.76 14.22
C ARG A 298 7.06 -3.85 15.44
N SER A 299 6.20 -4.26 16.36
CA SER A 299 5.83 -3.52 17.59
C SER A 299 7.01 -3.20 18.52
N ASP A 300 8.08 -3.99 18.48
CA ASP A 300 9.34 -3.75 19.20
C ASP A 300 10.29 -2.77 18.49
N GLY A 301 9.90 -2.26 17.31
CA GLY A 301 10.67 -1.32 16.51
C GLY A 301 11.65 -1.96 15.53
N ALA A 302 11.75 -3.29 15.48
CA ALA A 302 12.54 -4.00 14.46
C ALA A 302 11.94 -3.78 13.06
N LYS A 303 12.79 -3.58 12.06
CA LYS A 303 12.37 -3.16 10.71
C LYS A 303 13.03 -3.98 9.62
N TYR A 304 12.30 -4.12 8.52
CA TYR A 304 12.83 -4.67 7.28
C TYR A 304 12.18 -3.99 6.08
N THR A 305 13.00 -3.47 5.18
CA THR A 305 12.57 -2.83 3.94
C THR A 305 12.71 -3.83 2.80
N TYR A 306 11.61 -4.06 2.08
CA TYR A 306 11.60 -4.93 0.91
C TYR A 306 12.47 -4.31 -0.20
N SER A 307 13.29 -5.13 -0.86
CA SER A 307 14.30 -4.66 -1.82
C SER A 307 13.72 -4.22 -3.18
N THR A 308 12.47 -4.56 -3.46
CA THR A 308 11.80 -4.20 -4.73
C THR A 308 10.72 -3.15 -4.44
N PRO A 309 10.70 -2.02 -5.18
CA PRO A 309 9.67 -1.00 -4.99
C PRO A 309 8.29 -1.51 -5.42
N ILE A 310 7.27 -1.13 -4.66
CA ILE A 310 5.86 -1.35 -5.00
C ILE A 310 5.41 -0.25 -5.95
N GLN A 311 4.70 -0.63 -7.01
CA GLN A 311 4.16 0.29 -8.00
C GLN A 311 2.66 0.47 -7.75
N ILE A 312 2.25 1.70 -7.45
CA ILE A 312 0.85 2.11 -7.39
C ILE A 312 0.46 2.62 -8.77
N SER A 313 -0.31 1.82 -9.53
CA SER A 313 -0.70 2.16 -10.90
C SER A 313 -1.62 3.37 -10.94
N TYR A 314 -2.68 3.38 -10.14
CA TYR A 314 -3.60 4.51 -10.02
C TYR A 314 -4.25 4.52 -8.63
N ALA A 315 -4.79 5.67 -8.26
CA ALA A 315 -5.47 5.91 -6.99
C ALA A 315 -6.92 6.33 -7.23
N ASN A 316 -7.89 5.59 -6.71
CA ASN A 316 -9.28 6.05 -6.63
C ASN A 316 -9.52 6.70 -5.26
N ILE A 317 -9.90 7.98 -5.23
CA ILE A 317 -10.02 8.75 -3.97
C ILE A 317 -10.95 8.05 -2.98
N ASN A 318 -10.53 8.02 -1.71
CA ASN A 318 -11.33 7.59 -0.59
C ASN A 318 -11.63 8.74 0.34
N LEU A 319 -12.87 8.77 0.81
CA LEU A 319 -13.36 9.69 1.81
C LEU A 319 -13.67 8.93 3.08
N SER A 320 -13.41 9.57 4.19
CA SER A 320 -13.60 8.96 5.49
C SER A 320 -14.92 9.41 6.11
N ILE A 321 -15.69 8.43 6.58
CA ILE A 321 -16.96 8.66 7.27
C ILE A 321 -16.88 8.16 8.70
N ALA A 322 -17.64 8.82 9.58
CA ALA A 322 -17.72 8.48 11.00
C ALA A 322 -16.34 8.39 11.68
N LYS A 323 -15.41 9.29 11.31
CA LYS A 323 -14.07 9.41 11.92
C LYS A 323 -14.19 9.44 13.46
N ASN A 324 -13.23 8.82 14.15
CA ASN A 324 -13.17 8.75 15.62
C ASN A 324 -14.33 7.98 16.27
N THR A 325 -15.08 7.17 15.51
CA THR A 325 -16.14 6.30 16.05
C THR A 325 -15.86 4.83 15.69
N PRO A 326 -16.47 3.86 16.40
CA PRO A 326 -16.39 2.44 16.02
C PRO A 326 -16.94 2.11 14.62
N SER A 327 -17.68 3.04 14.01
CA SER A 327 -18.24 2.91 12.66
C SER A 327 -17.39 3.57 11.57
N TYR A 328 -16.15 3.96 11.90
CA TYR A 328 -15.21 4.57 10.96
C TYR A 328 -14.97 3.68 9.73
N LYS A 329 -15.09 4.27 8.54
CA LYS A 329 -14.86 3.61 7.26
C LYS A 329 -14.26 4.58 6.25
N LYS A 330 -13.46 4.04 5.33
CA LYS A 330 -13.08 4.68 4.08
C LYS A 330 -14.05 4.22 2.99
N ILE A 331 -14.63 5.17 2.27
CA ILE A 331 -15.59 4.93 1.19
C ILE A 331 -15.08 5.57 -0.10
N PRO A 332 -15.26 4.95 -1.26
CA PRO A 332 -14.72 5.47 -2.50
C PRO A 332 -15.53 6.64 -3.03
N LEU A 333 -14.86 7.56 -3.71
CA LEU A 333 -15.49 8.63 -4.50
C LEU A 333 -15.99 8.07 -5.84
N ARG A 334 -17.14 8.57 -6.29
CA ARG A 334 -17.83 8.18 -7.52
C ARG A 334 -18.30 9.42 -8.27
N VAL A 335 -18.43 9.28 -9.59
CA VAL A 335 -18.87 10.35 -10.49
C VAL A 335 -20.36 10.22 -10.82
N PHE A 336 -21.04 11.35 -10.96
CA PHE A 336 -22.49 11.43 -11.20
C PHE A 336 -22.84 12.41 -12.29
N ALA A 337 -24.02 12.23 -12.88
CA ALA A 337 -24.64 13.25 -13.73
C ALA A 337 -25.29 14.35 -12.88
N ASP A 338 -25.62 15.46 -13.53
CA ASP A 338 -26.46 16.47 -12.92
C ASP A 338 -27.90 15.95 -12.72
N TYR A 339 -28.63 16.58 -11.81
CA TYR A 339 -29.98 16.18 -11.47
C TYR A 339 -30.91 16.26 -12.70
N LEU A 340 -31.64 15.17 -12.97
CA LEU A 340 -32.54 15.01 -14.13
C LEU A 340 -31.84 15.06 -15.51
N ASP A 341 -30.52 14.98 -15.53
CA ASP A 341 -29.70 14.85 -16.74
C ASP A 341 -29.02 13.47 -16.75
N THR A 342 -28.35 13.10 -17.83
CA THR A 342 -27.46 11.92 -17.91
C THR A 342 -25.99 12.32 -18.03
N THR A 343 -25.74 13.63 -18.07
CA THR A 343 -24.45 14.28 -18.30
C THR A 343 -24.06 15.09 -17.06
N LYS A 344 -22.75 15.20 -16.79
CA LYS A 344 -22.23 16.20 -15.85
C LYS A 344 -21.79 17.43 -16.64
N ASN A 345 -22.38 18.57 -16.34
CA ASN A 345 -22.09 19.81 -17.04
C ASN A 345 -21.08 20.67 -16.28
N PHE A 346 -20.12 21.22 -17.01
CA PHE A 346 -19.19 22.24 -16.54
C PHE A 346 -19.52 23.57 -17.21
N SER A 347 -19.49 24.65 -16.45
CA SER A 347 -19.65 26.02 -16.95
C SER A 347 -18.28 26.69 -16.98
N LEU A 348 -18.00 27.45 -18.04
CA LEU A 348 -16.78 28.26 -18.12
C LEU A 348 -17.08 29.67 -17.63
N ASP A 349 -16.31 30.13 -16.64
CA ASP A 349 -16.33 31.54 -16.26
C ASP A 349 -15.79 32.41 -17.41
N SER A 350 -16.23 33.66 -17.42
CA SER A 350 -15.77 34.71 -18.34
C SER A 350 -14.24 34.86 -18.41
N SER A 351 -13.51 34.55 -17.34
CA SER A 351 -12.04 34.55 -17.33
C SER A 351 -11.38 33.43 -18.15
N ILE A 352 -12.13 32.38 -18.48
CA ILE A 352 -11.71 31.29 -19.37
C ILE A 352 -12.34 31.48 -20.75
N TYR A 353 -13.66 31.65 -20.79
CA TYR A 353 -14.45 31.72 -22.03
C TYR A 353 -14.02 32.87 -22.96
N ASN A 354 -13.63 34.03 -22.41
CA ASN A 354 -13.22 35.17 -23.22
C ASN A 354 -11.81 35.03 -23.84
N ASP A 355 -11.06 34.00 -23.47
CA ASP A 355 -9.77 33.67 -24.08
C ASP A 355 -9.95 32.44 -25.00
N PRO A 356 -9.93 32.62 -26.33
CA PRO A 356 -10.20 31.53 -27.27
C PRO A 356 -9.29 30.32 -27.10
N ALA A 357 -8.02 30.52 -26.70
CA ALA A 357 -7.09 29.41 -26.51
C ALA A 357 -7.43 28.61 -25.25
N LYS A 358 -7.84 29.26 -24.16
CA LYS A 358 -8.26 28.58 -22.92
C LYS A 358 -9.63 27.90 -23.08
N ASP A 359 -10.56 28.56 -23.76
CA ASP A 359 -11.88 28.00 -24.08
C ASP A 359 -11.76 26.70 -24.88
N ILE A 360 -10.98 26.71 -25.96
CA ILE A 360 -10.71 25.50 -26.76
C ILE A 360 -9.98 24.46 -25.92
N ALA A 361 -8.94 24.83 -25.18
CA ALA A 361 -8.19 23.88 -24.35
C ALA A 361 -9.07 23.18 -23.31
N MET A 362 -10.01 23.87 -22.66
CA MET A 362 -10.91 23.23 -21.70
C MET A 362 -11.94 22.31 -22.38
N LYS A 363 -12.49 22.74 -23.51
CA LYS A 363 -13.42 21.91 -24.30
C LYS A 363 -12.74 20.63 -24.78
N GLU A 364 -11.53 20.74 -25.33
CA GLU A 364 -10.74 19.58 -25.77
C GLU A 364 -10.31 18.68 -24.60
N ALA A 365 -9.96 19.24 -23.44
CA ALA A 365 -9.56 18.43 -22.29
C ALA A 365 -10.73 17.56 -21.80
N LEU A 366 -11.93 18.13 -21.66
CA LEU A 366 -13.14 17.37 -21.32
C LEU A 366 -13.46 16.32 -22.39
N HIS A 367 -13.37 16.71 -23.65
CA HIS A 367 -13.60 15.81 -24.78
C HIS A 367 -12.65 14.61 -24.76
N HIS A 368 -11.35 14.83 -24.60
CA HIS A 368 -10.34 13.76 -24.52
C HIS A 368 -10.60 12.80 -23.36
N TRP A 369 -10.99 13.31 -22.18
CA TRP A 369 -11.40 12.47 -21.04
C TRP A 369 -12.65 11.65 -21.34
N SER A 370 -13.67 12.26 -21.95
CA SER A 370 -14.87 11.57 -22.43
C SER A 370 -14.52 10.46 -23.41
N CYS A 371 -13.53 10.66 -24.27
CA CYS A 371 -13.15 9.66 -25.25
C CYS A 371 -12.25 8.56 -24.71
N ALA A 372 -11.34 8.89 -23.79
CA ALA A 372 -10.48 7.92 -23.17
C ALA A 372 -11.24 6.99 -22.20
N THR A 373 -12.29 7.51 -21.54
CA THR A 373 -12.94 6.80 -20.42
C THR A 373 -14.44 6.57 -20.57
N LEU A 374 -15.09 7.16 -21.58
CA LEU A 374 -16.54 7.25 -21.75
C LEU A 374 -17.27 8.05 -20.67
N ILE A 375 -16.56 8.86 -19.89
CA ILE A 375 -17.21 9.77 -18.93
C ILE A 375 -18.03 10.82 -19.69
N ASN A 376 -19.29 11.02 -19.31
CA ASN A 376 -20.18 11.93 -20.03
C ASN A 376 -20.15 13.33 -19.42
N TRP A 377 -19.15 14.09 -19.85
CA TRP A 377 -18.93 15.47 -19.47
C TRP A 377 -19.18 16.41 -20.65
N GLN A 378 -19.82 17.55 -20.38
CA GLN A 378 -20.11 18.55 -21.40
C GLN A 378 -19.91 19.96 -20.85
N ILE A 379 -19.67 20.91 -21.76
CA ILE A 379 -19.72 22.34 -21.45
C ILE A 379 -21.14 22.84 -21.65
N LYS A 380 -21.69 23.53 -20.65
CA LYS A 380 -22.99 24.21 -20.73
C LYS A 380 -22.81 25.66 -21.17
N ASP A 381 -23.74 26.16 -21.99
CA ASP A 381 -23.74 27.55 -22.49
C ASP A 381 -23.57 28.56 -21.34
N SER A 382 -22.76 29.59 -21.58
CA SER A 382 -22.00 30.34 -20.59
C SER A 382 -22.77 31.34 -19.72
N VAL A 383 -22.06 31.77 -18.66
CA VAL A 383 -22.21 32.92 -17.73
C VAL A 383 -22.72 32.55 -16.33
N GLN A 384 -21.78 32.38 -15.40
CA GLN A 384 -21.94 32.79 -13.99
C GLN A 384 -20.62 33.31 -13.40
N ILE A 385 -20.72 34.29 -12.50
CA ILE A 385 -19.60 35.06 -11.88
C ILE A 385 -19.43 34.63 -10.40
N GLN A 386 -20.13 33.58 -9.96
CA GLN A 386 -20.11 33.12 -8.58
C GLN A 386 -19.58 31.69 -8.51
N HIS A 387 -18.48 31.52 -7.77
CA HIS A 387 -17.86 30.22 -7.47
C HIS A 387 -18.31 29.79 -6.07
N ASN A 388 -19.64 29.74 -5.89
CA ASN A 388 -20.30 29.47 -4.61
C ASN A 388 -20.65 27.98 -4.52
N THR A 389 -21.01 27.49 -3.32
CA THR A 389 -21.65 26.18 -3.18
C THR A 389 -23.08 26.23 -3.73
N ASP A 390 -23.27 25.92 -5.01
CA ASP A 390 -24.54 26.10 -5.72
C ASP A 390 -24.96 24.91 -6.61
N ASN A 391 -24.18 23.82 -6.62
CA ASN A 391 -24.37 22.64 -7.46
C ASN A 391 -24.04 22.83 -8.94
N ILE A 392 -23.35 23.90 -9.30
CA ILE A 392 -22.86 24.15 -10.65
C ILE A 392 -21.35 23.95 -10.64
N CYS A 393 -20.84 23.09 -11.52
CA CYS A 393 -19.40 22.95 -11.69
C CYS A 393 -18.87 24.10 -12.54
N VAL A 394 -17.95 24.90 -12.01
CA VAL A 394 -17.37 26.06 -12.71
C VAL A 394 -15.86 25.91 -12.89
N ILE A 395 -15.37 26.26 -14.08
CA ILE A 395 -13.94 26.36 -14.40
C ILE A 395 -13.57 27.84 -14.55
N TYR A 396 -12.56 28.30 -13.81
CA TYR A 396 -12.24 29.74 -13.70
C TYR A 396 -10.75 30.03 -13.42
N LEU A 397 -10.34 31.30 -13.60
CA LEU A 397 -9.04 31.82 -13.15
C LEU A 397 -9.15 32.49 -11.77
N ASN A 398 -8.29 32.09 -10.83
CA ASN A 398 -8.24 32.58 -9.45
C ASN A 398 -7.00 33.45 -9.21
N ASP A 399 -7.24 34.67 -8.71
CA ASP A 399 -6.18 35.65 -8.42
C ASP A 399 -5.42 35.34 -7.13
N SER A 400 -6.01 34.59 -6.20
CA SER A 400 -5.40 34.34 -4.89
C SER A 400 -4.32 33.24 -4.90
N TYR A 401 -4.17 32.52 -6.02
CA TYR A 401 -3.26 31.38 -6.11
C TYR A 401 -1.81 31.78 -6.37
N HIS A 402 -1.58 32.83 -7.17
CA HIS A 402 -0.23 33.35 -7.48
C HIS A 402 0.81 32.28 -7.90
N GLY A 403 0.35 31.19 -8.52
CA GLY A 403 1.15 30.04 -8.96
C GLY A 403 1.39 28.97 -7.90
N LYS A 404 0.83 29.11 -6.69
CA LYS A 404 0.98 28.15 -5.60
C LYS A 404 -0.33 27.98 -4.80
N PRO A 405 -1.25 27.10 -5.24
CA PRO A 405 -1.05 26.07 -6.27
C PRO A 405 -1.20 26.60 -7.71
N LEU A 406 -0.78 25.81 -8.70
CA LEU A 406 -0.99 26.12 -10.12
C LEU A 406 -2.48 26.04 -10.50
N ALA A 407 -3.15 25.01 -10.00
CA ALA A 407 -4.58 24.82 -10.08
C ALA A 407 -5.07 24.05 -8.85
N LYS A 408 -6.37 24.04 -8.63
CA LYS A 408 -6.99 23.32 -7.51
C LYS A 408 -8.45 23.02 -7.80
N ILE A 409 -8.82 21.77 -7.60
CA ILE A 409 -10.21 21.32 -7.49
C ILE A 409 -10.82 21.64 -6.12
N GLN A 410 -12.10 22.02 -6.11
CA GLN A 410 -12.92 22.19 -4.91
C GLN A 410 -14.15 21.30 -5.02
N PHE A 411 -14.28 20.38 -4.05
CA PHE A 411 -15.41 19.48 -3.96
C PHE A 411 -16.41 20.01 -2.93
N ASN A 412 -17.58 20.42 -3.41
CA ASN A 412 -18.64 21.01 -2.58
C ASN A 412 -19.91 20.16 -2.61
N ASN A 413 -20.75 20.32 -1.59
CA ASN A 413 -22.00 19.57 -1.40
C ASN A 413 -21.84 18.04 -1.56
N GLY A 414 -20.98 17.46 -0.71
CA GLY A 414 -20.70 16.03 -0.68
C GLY A 414 -21.83 15.24 -0.04
N HIS A 415 -22.16 14.10 -0.65
CA HIS A 415 -23.19 13.19 -0.20
C HIS A 415 -22.65 11.77 -0.11
N VAL A 416 -23.27 10.98 0.77
CA VAL A 416 -23.00 9.54 0.93
C VAL A 416 -24.25 8.79 0.55
N CYS A 417 -24.10 7.74 -0.25
CA CYS A 417 -25.18 6.83 -0.54
C CYS A 417 -24.69 5.38 -0.57
N THR A 418 -25.60 4.46 -0.88
CA THR A 418 -25.34 3.03 -0.90
C THR A 418 -25.57 2.51 -2.30
N ASP A 419 -24.59 1.79 -2.85
CA ASP A 419 -24.70 1.19 -4.17
C ASP A 419 -25.54 -0.11 -4.14
N ASN A 420 -25.74 -0.73 -5.30
CA ASN A 420 -26.54 -1.94 -5.42
C ASN A 420 -25.99 -3.16 -4.65
N ASN A 421 -24.72 -3.12 -4.24
CA ASN A 421 -24.10 -4.18 -3.46
C ASN A 421 -24.19 -3.92 -1.94
N GLY A 422 -24.79 -2.80 -1.53
CA GLY A 422 -24.83 -2.40 -0.13
C GLY A 422 -23.60 -1.62 0.33
N ASP A 423 -22.67 -1.29 -0.58
CA ASP A 423 -21.46 -0.56 -0.23
C ASP A 423 -21.72 0.94 -0.14
N LYS A 424 -21.18 1.57 0.91
CA LYS A 424 -21.24 3.03 1.04
C LYS A 424 -20.25 3.67 0.10
N VAL A 425 -20.68 4.72 -0.58
CA VAL A 425 -19.90 5.46 -1.56
C VAL A 425 -20.21 6.95 -1.44
N ALA A 426 -19.27 7.79 -1.85
CA ALA A 426 -19.43 9.24 -1.81
C ALA A 426 -19.45 9.83 -3.22
N TYR A 427 -20.11 10.98 -3.36
CA TYR A 427 -20.08 11.78 -4.57
C TYR A 427 -20.27 13.27 -4.23
N TYR A 428 -19.89 14.15 -5.15
CA TYR A 428 -20.06 15.59 -5.04
C TYR A 428 -20.94 16.10 -6.16
N LYS A 429 -21.86 17.01 -5.83
CA LYS A 429 -22.71 17.69 -6.83
C LYS A 429 -22.01 18.87 -7.48
N ASP A 430 -21.01 19.40 -6.82
CA ASP A 430 -20.37 20.67 -7.13
C ASP A 430 -18.85 20.44 -7.14
N ILE A 431 -18.26 20.64 -8.31
CA ILE A 431 -16.86 20.34 -8.62
C ILE A 431 -16.31 21.53 -9.38
N ASP A 432 -15.69 22.44 -8.65
CA ASP A 432 -15.12 23.66 -9.17
C ASP A 432 -13.63 23.49 -9.44
N ILE A 433 -13.13 24.02 -10.55
CA ILE A 433 -11.72 23.96 -10.93
C ILE A 433 -11.18 25.37 -11.12
N GLY A 434 -10.31 25.79 -10.19
CA GLY A 434 -9.63 27.08 -10.28
C GLY A 434 -8.21 26.91 -10.82
N PHE A 435 -7.80 27.76 -11.75
CA PHE A 435 -6.41 27.87 -12.22
C PHE A 435 -5.82 29.20 -11.78
N SER A 436 -4.52 29.25 -11.52
CA SER A 436 -3.87 30.51 -11.16
C SER A 436 -3.93 31.52 -12.29
N ARG A 437 -4.36 32.76 -12.00
CA ARG A 437 -4.35 33.84 -13.00
C ARG A 437 -2.95 34.39 -13.23
N ASP A 438 -2.23 34.63 -12.14
CA ASP A 438 -0.85 35.10 -12.15
C ASP A 438 0.09 34.13 -11.43
N PHE A 439 1.38 34.44 -11.43
CA PHE A 439 2.43 33.57 -10.91
C PHE A 439 3.39 34.29 -9.97
N THR A 440 2.96 35.35 -9.28
CA THR A 440 3.89 36.21 -8.53
C THR A 440 4.63 35.52 -7.39
N ASN A 441 4.15 34.36 -6.91
CA ASN A 441 4.80 33.59 -5.83
C ASN A 441 5.76 32.49 -6.34
N ILE A 442 5.90 32.33 -7.66
CA ILE A 442 6.83 31.37 -8.27
C ILE A 442 7.62 32.05 -9.40
N ASN A 443 8.70 31.41 -9.86
CA ASN A 443 9.50 31.95 -10.95
C ASN A 443 8.90 31.63 -12.33
N ALA A 444 7.62 31.93 -12.57
CA ALA A 444 6.93 31.66 -13.84
C ALA A 444 6.44 32.94 -14.52
N ILE A 445 6.50 32.94 -15.86
CA ILE A 445 6.11 34.08 -16.69
C ILE A 445 4.70 33.92 -17.29
N GLY A 446 4.05 32.76 -17.10
CA GLY A 446 2.68 32.56 -17.54
C GLY A 446 2.34 31.11 -17.93
N TRP A 447 1.11 30.97 -18.40
CA TRP A 447 0.62 29.77 -19.07
C TRP A 447 1.07 29.73 -20.53
N GLN A 448 1.43 28.53 -21.00
CA GLN A 448 1.50 28.18 -22.42
C GLN A 448 0.37 27.19 -22.73
N ILE A 449 -0.28 27.39 -23.89
CA ILE A 449 -1.40 26.55 -24.32
C ILE A 449 -1.01 25.95 -25.67
N ASP A 450 -0.93 24.62 -25.72
CA ASP A 450 -0.83 23.85 -26.95
C ASP A 450 -1.55 22.52 -26.75
N ILE A 451 -2.65 22.33 -27.47
CA ILE A 451 -3.49 21.12 -27.42
C ILE A 451 -2.96 19.99 -28.29
N SER A 452 -2.03 20.29 -29.20
CA SER A 452 -1.51 19.33 -30.19
C SER A 452 -0.36 18.47 -29.67
N TYR A 453 0.25 18.87 -28.55
CA TYR A 453 1.47 18.26 -27.99
C TYR A 453 2.67 18.27 -28.93
N THR A 454 2.68 19.09 -29.97
CA THR A 454 3.80 19.15 -30.93
C THR A 454 4.80 20.25 -30.61
N GLN A 455 4.53 21.09 -29.61
CA GLN A 455 5.40 22.21 -29.25
C GLN A 455 6.06 21.99 -27.88
N ASP A 456 7.31 22.40 -27.79
CA ASP A 456 8.04 22.53 -26.52
C ASP A 456 7.38 23.59 -25.64
N ILE A 457 7.41 23.40 -24.32
CA ILE A 457 7.04 24.43 -23.35
C ILE A 457 8.23 25.35 -23.12
N ASP A 458 8.04 26.65 -23.34
CA ASP A 458 9.10 27.65 -23.19
C ASP A 458 9.61 27.73 -21.75
N ILE A 459 10.86 28.20 -21.60
CA ILE A 459 11.46 28.50 -20.31
C ILE A 459 10.53 29.36 -19.44
N ASN A 460 10.40 28.99 -18.18
CA ASN A 460 9.56 29.64 -17.17
C ASN A 460 8.05 29.65 -17.46
N LYS A 461 7.53 28.91 -18.45
CA LYS A 461 6.06 28.74 -18.65
C LYS A 461 5.57 27.41 -18.08
N HIS A 462 4.28 27.35 -17.77
CA HIS A 462 3.59 26.11 -17.42
C HIS A 462 2.62 25.68 -18.53
N ASP A 463 2.51 24.37 -18.73
CA ASP A 463 1.56 23.78 -19.69
C ASP A 463 0.14 23.81 -19.13
N PHE A 464 -0.68 24.75 -19.62
CA PHE A 464 -2.07 24.89 -19.17
C PHE A 464 -2.90 23.65 -19.51
N TYR A 465 -2.66 23.04 -20.67
CA TYR A 465 -3.47 21.92 -21.15
C TYR A 465 -3.20 20.66 -20.36
N ALA A 466 -1.93 20.36 -20.05
CA ALA A 466 -1.56 19.25 -19.18
C ALA A 466 -2.12 19.45 -17.76
N VAL A 467 -2.04 20.66 -17.18
CA VAL A 467 -2.62 20.95 -15.86
C VAL A 467 -4.14 20.80 -15.89
N ALA A 468 -4.81 21.25 -16.95
CA ALA A 468 -6.26 21.08 -17.09
C ALA A 468 -6.67 19.61 -17.12
N GLN A 469 -5.95 18.77 -17.85
CA GLN A 469 -6.21 17.33 -17.86
C GLN A 469 -5.96 16.68 -16.49
N HIS A 470 -4.93 17.11 -15.75
CA HIS A 470 -4.66 16.64 -14.39
C HIS A 470 -5.81 16.95 -13.42
N GLU A 471 -6.28 18.20 -13.37
CA GLU A 471 -7.39 18.60 -12.50
C GLU A 471 -8.69 17.87 -12.87
N LEU A 472 -8.90 17.61 -14.17
CA LEU A 472 -10.00 16.77 -14.62
C LEU A 472 -9.83 15.32 -14.17
N GLY A 473 -8.61 14.79 -14.05
CA GLY A 473 -8.37 13.49 -13.41
C GLY A 473 -8.86 13.46 -11.96
N HIS A 474 -8.66 14.55 -11.20
CA HIS A 474 -9.27 14.68 -9.87
C HIS A 474 -10.80 14.76 -9.93
N ALA A 475 -11.38 15.52 -10.87
CA ALA A 475 -12.83 15.59 -11.06
C ALA A 475 -13.43 14.21 -11.42
N HIS A 476 -12.64 13.34 -12.06
CA HIS A 476 -12.96 11.94 -12.33
C HIS A 476 -12.96 11.07 -11.06
N GLY A 477 -12.33 11.53 -9.99
CA GLY A 477 -12.20 10.80 -8.72
C GLY A 477 -10.83 10.15 -8.52
N LEU A 478 -9.82 10.53 -9.33
CA LEU A 478 -8.47 10.01 -9.21
C LEU A 478 -7.63 10.81 -8.22
N GLY A 479 -6.82 10.12 -7.42
CA GLY A 479 -5.80 10.70 -6.55
C GLY A 479 -4.46 10.81 -7.26
N HIS A 480 -3.44 11.33 -6.57
CA HIS A 480 -2.10 11.36 -7.10
C HIS A 480 -1.45 9.97 -7.12
N VAL A 481 -0.47 9.81 -8.00
CA VAL A 481 0.47 8.68 -8.01
C VAL A 481 1.90 9.20 -7.94
N ASN A 482 2.81 8.41 -7.38
CA ASN A 482 4.23 8.77 -7.33
C ASN A 482 4.98 8.19 -8.55
N ASP A 483 4.56 8.62 -9.75
CA ASP A 483 5.22 8.33 -11.03
C ASP A 483 5.37 9.63 -11.80
N ASN A 484 6.62 10.06 -12.04
CA ASN A 484 6.89 11.36 -12.64
C ASN A 484 6.49 11.46 -14.12
N ALA A 485 6.29 10.34 -14.81
CA ALA A 485 5.85 10.30 -16.20
C ALA A 485 4.32 10.33 -16.32
N ASP A 486 3.60 9.95 -15.26
CA ASP A 486 2.14 9.91 -15.27
C ASP A 486 1.52 11.31 -15.11
N LEU A 487 0.39 11.52 -15.79
CA LEU A 487 -0.41 12.76 -15.72
C LEU A 487 -0.83 13.08 -14.28
N MET A 488 -1.15 12.08 -13.46
CA MET A 488 -1.59 12.25 -12.07
C MET A 488 -0.45 12.35 -11.06
N TYR A 489 0.79 12.58 -11.49
CA TYR A 489 1.86 12.97 -10.58
C TYR A 489 1.52 14.29 -9.89
N TYR A 490 1.75 14.40 -8.58
CA TYR A 490 1.33 15.54 -7.75
C TYR A 490 1.85 16.92 -8.18
N THR A 491 2.90 16.97 -9.00
CA THR A 491 3.53 18.21 -9.46
C THR A 491 3.73 18.23 -10.96
N MET A 492 3.65 19.43 -11.51
CA MET A 492 3.87 19.72 -12.92
C MET A 492 5.15 20.53 -13.09
N SER A 493 6.04 20.03 -13.93
CA SER A 493 7.30 20.72 -14.25
C SER A 493 7.03 22.06 -14.92
N GLN A 494 7.93 23.00 -14.69
CA GLN A 494 8.02 24.24 -15.43
C GLN A 494 8.93 24.05 -16.65
N GLY A 495 8.65 24.79 -17.73
CA GLY A 495 9.53 24.82 -18.89
C GLY A 495 10.96 25.29 -18.58
N PRO A 496 11.96 24.88 -19.37
CA PRO A 496 11.80 24.25 -20.68
C PRO A 496 11.46 22.75 -20.59
N ILE A 497 10.43 22.33 -21.34
CA ILE A 497 10.03 20.91 -21.47
C ILE A 497 9.91 20.61 -22.96
N SER A 498 10.63 19.62 -23.46
CA SER A 498 10.50 19.19 -24.85
C SER A 498 9.13 18.55 -25.10
N TYR A 499 8.59 18.68 -26.31
CA TYR A 499 7.27 18.16 -26.66
C TYR A 499 7.10 16.66 -26.33
N GLU A 500 8.15 15.85 -26.51
CA GLU A 500 8.18 14.40 -26.17
C GLU A 500 8.07 14.09 -24.67
N ASN A 501 8.42 15.06 -23.81
CA ASN A 501 8.42 14.91 -22.35
C ASN A 501 7.23 15.65 -21.71
N ARG A 502 6.34 16.23 -22.51
CA ARG A 502 5.09 16.80 -22.00
C ARG A 502 4.19 15.66 -21.54
N LYS A 503 3.43 15.94 -20.47
CA LYS A 503 2.46 14.99 -19.93
C LYS A 503 1.14 15.16 -20.66
N ASP A 504 0.58 14.05 -21.11
CA ASP A 504 -0.73 14.01 -21.72
C ASP A 504 -1.53 12.80 -21.24
N LEU A 505 -2.85 12.87 -21.42
CA LEU A 505 -3.77 11.82 -21.04
C LEU A 505 -3.50 10.49 -21.76
N TYR A 506 -3.17 10.52 -23.06
CA TYR A 506 -3.06 9.32 -23.88
C TYR A 506 -1.74 8.56 -23.67
N SER A 507 -0.67 9.23 -23.26
CA SER A 507 0.56 8.58 -22.78
C SER A 507 0.43 8.05 -21.34
N SER A 508 -0.57 8.50 -20.58
CA SER A 508 -0.81 8.12 -19.18
C SER A 508 -1.83 6.98 -19.06
N TYR A 509 -1.46 5.78 -19.54
CA TYR A 509 -2.38 4.63 -19.60
C TYR A 509 -3.01 4.25 -18.25
N ASN A 510 -2.23 4.31 -17.16
CA ASN A 510 -2.76 3.98 -15.84
C ASN A 510 -3.81 4.99 -15.35
N THR A 511 -3.62 6.26 -15.68
CA THR A 511 -4.61 7.31 -15.44
C THR A 511 -5.93 7.01 -16.18
N ILE A 512 -5.86 6.59 -17.44
CA ILE A 512 -7.05 6.18 -18.20
C ILE A 512 -7.71 4.95 -17.55
N TYR A 513 -6.93 3.92 -17.17
CA TYR A 513 -7.45 2.74 -16.50
C TYR A 513 -8.13 3.07 -15.17
N GLY A 514 -7.57 4.01 -14.41
CA GLY A 514 -8.20 4.55 -13.21
C GLY A 514 -9.54 5.20 -13.52
N GLY A 515 -9.61 6.08 -14.53
CA GLY A 515 -10.85 6.74 -14.92
C GLY A 515 -11.92 5.74 -15.38
N VAL A 516 -11.57 4.77 -16.23
CA VAL A 516 -12.49 3.69 -16.64
C VAL A 516 -13.00 2.92 -15.43
N TYR A 517 -12.12 2.57 -14.48
CA TYR A 517 -12.52 1.89 -13.24
C TYR A 517 -13.55 2.72 -12.44
N VAL A 518 -13.32 4.03 -12.26
CA VAL A 518 -14.26 4.88 -11.52
C VAL A 518 -15.61 4.97 -12.22
N LEU A 519 -15.63 5.13 -13.53
CA LEU A 519 -16.88 5.18 -14.30
C LEU A 519 -17.64 3.86 -14.19
N ASP A 520 -16.97 2.72 -14.40
CA ASP A 520 -17.60 1.40 -14.31
C ASP A 520 -18.20 1.13 -12.93
N LYS A 521 -17.51 1.54 -11.86
CA LYS A 521 -18.04 1.44 -10.50
C LYS A 521 -19.20 2.40 -10.25
N SER A 522 -19.19 3.58 -10.87
CA SER A 522 -20.26 4.57 -10.72
C SER A 522 -21.57 4.12 -11.39
N LYS A 523 -21.51 3.30 -12.45
CA LYS A 523 -22.69 2.69 -13.10
C LYS A 523 -23.49 1.76 -12.17
N LEU A 524 -22.88 1.24 -11.11
CA LEU A 524 -23.52 0.31 -10.16
C LEU A 524 -24.46 1.01 -9.17
N MET A 525 -24.60 2.33 -9.27
CA MET A 525 -25.33 3.14 -8.31
C MET A 525 -26.75 3.44 -8.82
N THR A 526 -27.70 2.51 -8.63
CA THR A 526 -29.06 2.68 -9.17
C THR A 526 -30.10 3.23 -8.18
N SER A 527 -29.74 3.38 -6.90
CA SER A 527 -30.69 3.79 -5.84
C SER A 527 -30.11 4.78 -4.82
N CYS A 528 -29.39 5.80 -5.31
CA CYS A 528 -28.99 6.94 -4.49
C CYS A 528 -30.07 8.04 -4.61
N ASP A 529 -30.68 8.44 -3.49
CA ASP A 529 -31.82 9.35 -3.40
C ASP A 529 -31.79 10.53 -4.40
N SER A 530 -32.74 10.55 -5.34
CA SER A 530 -32.99 11.68 -6.26
C SER A 530 -31.78 12.10 -7.11
N ILE A 531 -30.91 11.19 -7.53
CA ILE A 531 -29.77 11.52 -8.42
C ILE A 531 -29.91 10.73 -9.73
N SER A 532 -29.52 11.36 -10.84
CA SER A 532 -29.40 10.66 -12.12
C SER A 532 -28.06 9.95 -12.24
N ILE A 533 -28.09 8.72 -12.72
CA ILE A 533 -26.87 7.99 -13.09
C ILE A 533 -26.30 8.61 -14.36
N MET A 534 -24.98 8.75 -14.41
CA MET A 534 -24.30 9.12 -15.64
C MET A 534 -24.40 7.99 -16.67
N LEU A 535 -24.98 8.29 -17.83
CA LEU A 535 -24.88 7.39 -18.98
C LEU A 535 -23.53 7.61 -19.66
N PRO A 536 -22.83 6.55 -20.13
CA PRO A 536 -21.57 6.71 -20.85
C PRO A 536 -21.70 7.62 -22.08
N ALA A 537 -20.65 8.38 -22.38
CA ALA A 537 -20.56 9.16 -23.60
C ALA A 537 -20.60 8.27 -24.85
N ASN A 538 -21.14 8.79 -25.96
CA ASN A 538 -21.15 8.08 -27.24
C ASN A 538 -19.73 8.09 -27.86
N THR A 539 -19.22 6.91 -28.22
CA THR A 539 -17.93 6.73 -28.91
C THR A 539 -17.88 7.36 -30.30
N GLU A 540 -19.03 7.54 -30.97
CA GLU A 540 -19.11 8.21 -32.28
C GLU A 540 -18.66 9.67 -32.21
N ASN A 541 -18.82 10.32 -31.05
CA ASN A 541 -18.38 11.70 -30.86
C ASN A 541 -16.86 11.79 -30.69
N CYS A 542 -16.16 10.67 -30.49
CA CYS A 542 -14.73 10.58 -30.21
C CYS A 542 -13.86 10.29 -31.43
N GLU A 543 -14.49 10.14 -32.60
CA GLU A 543 -13.76 10.04 -33.84
C GLU A 543 -13.25 11.44 -34.23
N SER A 544 -11.92 11.56 -34.35
CA SER A 544 -11.29 12.71 -34.96
C SER A 544 -11.81 12.84 -36.38
N ASN A 545 -12.77 13.74 -36.60
CA ASN A 545 -13.11 14.18 -37.93
C ASN A 545 -11.87 14.90 -38.49
N ILE A 546 -11.04 14.22 -39.28
CA ILE A 546 -9.99 14.84 -40.11
C ILE A 546 -10.63 15.61 -41.30
N GLY A 547 -11.79 16.22 -41.06
CA GLY A 547 -12.57 17.02 -41.97
C GLY A 547 -13.26 18.08 -41.15
N VAL A 548 -13.15 19.34 -41.60
CA VAL A 548 -13.72 20.56 -41.01
C VAL A 548 -15.00 20.26 -40.23
N SER A 549 -14.92 20.38 -38.91
CA SER A 549 -16.03 20.21 -37.97
C SER A 549 -16.98 21.41 -38.02
N GLU A 550 -17.54 21.65 -39.19
CA GLU A 550 -18.83 22.31 -39.29
C GLU A 550 -19.71 21.30 -40.01
N LEU A 551 -20.85 20.94 -39.38
CA LEU A 551 -21.97 20.16 -39.94
C LEU A 551 -22.12 18.67 -39.55
N SER A 552 -21.89 18.28 -38.29
CA SER A 552 -22.56 17.08 -37.73
C SER A 552 -23.52 17.38 -36.57
N ASN A 553 -24.21 18.52 -36.62
CA ASN A 553 -25.58 18.54 -36.09
C ASN A 553 -26.47 17.77 -37.07
N ASN A 554 -26.74 16.50 -36.75
CA ASN A 554 -27.67 15.59 -37.43
C ASN A 554 -29.14 16.04 -37.24
N ASP A 555 -29.46 17.21 -37.77
CA ASP A 555 -30.84 17.71 -37.83
C ASP A 555 -31.51 17.50 -39.19
N ILE A 556 -30.76 17.17 -40.25
CA ILE A 556 -31.25 17.02 -41.62
C ILE A 556 -30.51 15.86 -42.30
N ILE A 557 -31.24 14.85 -42.76
CA ILE A 557 -30.71 13.78 -43.62
C ILE A 557 -30.94 14.22 -45.07
N ILE A 558 -29.87 14.32 -45.87
CA ILE A 558 -29.93 14.64 -47.31
C ILE A 558 -29.35 13.48 -48.12
N GLN A 559 -30.06 13.06 -49.16
CA GLN A 559 -29.63 12.00 -50.08
C GLN A 559 -29.81 12.45 -51.52
N ALA A 560 -28.75 12.37 -52.32
CA ALA A 560 -28.77 12.64 -53.76
C ALA A 560 -28.56 11.33 -54.53
N TYR A 561 -29.53 10.93 -55.35
CA TYR A 561 -29.48 9.66 -56.08
C TYR A 561 -30.24 9.71 -57.42
N PRO A 562 -29.85 8.88 -58.40
CA PRO A 562 -28.65 8.04 -58.41
C PRO A 562 -27.37 8.89 -58.57
N ASN A 563 -26.27 8.41 -57.99
CA ASN A 563 -24.93 8.94 -58.22
C ASN A 563 -23.98 7.74 -58.36
N PRO A 564 -23.50 7.40 -59.58
CA PRO A 564 -23.49 8.21 -60.81
C PRO A 564 -24.88 8.51 -61.44
N ILE A 565 -25.00 9.68 -62.06
CA ILE A 565 -26.20 10.23 -62.70
C ILE A 565 -26.21 9.87 -64.18
N ASP A 566 -27.32 9.34 -64.67
CA ASP A 566 -27.54 9.16 -66.12
C ASP A 566 -28.22 10.40 -66.73
N ALA A 567 -29.48 10.68 -66.37
CA ALA A 567 -30.21 11.84 -66.89
C ALA A 567 -30.86 12.71 -65.80
N ILE A 568 -31.27 12.10 -64.69
CA ILE A 568 -32.06 12.75 -63.65
C ILE A 568 -31.42 12.48 -62.29
N LEU A 569 -31.25 13.55 -61.50
CA LEU A 569 -30.83 13.48 -60.10
C LEU A 569 -32.02 13.81 -59.19
N ASN A 570 -32.31 12.93 -58.24
CA ASN A 570 -33.28 13.17 -57.17
C ASN A 570 -32.54 13.52 -55.88
N ILE A 571 -33.00 14.56 -55.18
CA ILE A 571 -32.48 14.95 -53.88
C ILE A 571 -33.60 14.85 -52.86
N LYS A 572 -33.50 13.91 -51.91
CA LYS A 572 -34.40 13.76 -50.77
C LYS A 572 -33.81 14.41 -49.53
N TYR A 573 -34.64 15.14 -48.79
CA TYR A 573 -34.23 15.78 -47.53
C TYR A 573 -35.38 15.90 -46.54
N SER A 574 -35.08 15.88 -45.24
CA SER A 574 -36.09 16.02 -44.17
C SER A 574 -35.81 17.24 -43.29
N LEU A 575 -36.79 18.11 -43.11
CA LEU A 575 -36.66 19.35 -42.35
C LEU A 575 -37.39 19.28 -41.01
N LYS A 576 -36.76 19.74 -39.93
CA LYS A 576 -37.40 19.88 -38.59
C LYS A 576 -38.24 21.16 -38.43
N LYS A 577 -38.13 22.12 -39.36
CA LYS A 577 -38.92 23.37 -39.42
C LYS A 577 -38.98 23.92 -40.84
N ASN A 578 -40.04 24.65 -41.18
CA ASN A 578 -40.17 25.31 -42.48
C ASN A 578 -38.97 26.24 -42.72
N SER A 579 -38.29 26.10 -43.87
CA SER A 579 -37.08 26.86 -44.20
C SER A 579 -36.98 27.07 -45.72
N ASP A 580 -36.31 28.14 -46.13
CA ASP A 580 -35.96 28.37 -47.53
C ASP A 580 -34.71 27.56 -47.88
N ILE A 581 -34.77 26.80 -48.97
CA ILE A 581 -33.64 26.00 -49.47
C ILE A 581 -33.27 26.44 -50.89
N SER A 582 -31.97 26.44 -51.20
CA SER A 582 -31.47 26.65 -52.56
C SER A 582 -30.45 25.59 -52.93
N PHE A 583 -30.44 25.20 -54.20
CA PHE A 583 -29.54 24.21 -54.78
C PHE A 583 -28.71 24.86 -55.89
N SER A 584 -27.40 24.77 -55.81
CA SER A 584 -26.46 25.28 -56.81
C SER A 584 -25.56 24.16 -57.29
N ILE A 585 -25.35 24.03 -58.59
CA ILE A 585 -24.48 23.02 -59.18
C ILE A 585 -23.24 23.71 -59.74
N TYR A 586 -22.08 23.16 -59.42
CA TYR A 586 -20.78 23.63 -59.88
C TYR A 586 -20.08 22.53 -60.68
N ASP A 587 -19.37 22.92 -61.74
CA ASP A 587 -18.45 22.00 -62.43
C ASP A 587 -17.15 21.80 -61.64
N PHE A 588 -16.28 20.91 -62.12
CA PHE A 588 -15.00 20.62 -61.47
C PHE A 588 -14.03 21.81 -61.40
N MET A 589 -14.25 22.86 -62.20
CA MET A 589 -13.49 24.11 -62.16
C MET A 589 -14.09 25.14 -61.20
N GLY A 590 -15.17 24.80 -60.50
CA GLY A 590 -15.88 25.68 -59.57
C GLY A 590 -16.78 26.71 -60.26
N ARG A 591 -17.06 26.57 -61.57
CA ARG A 591 -18.02 27.44 -62.26
C ARG A 591 -19.43 27.00 -61.92
N ASN A 592 -20.29 27.93 -61.50
CA ASN A 592 -21.69 27.65 -61.26
C ASN A 592 -22.38 27.39 -62.61
N VAL A 593 -22.89 26.18 -62.81
CA VAL A 593 -23.53 25.69 -64.03
C VAL A 593 -25.04 25.52 -63.89
N ASN A 594 -25.59 25.68 -62.68
CA ASN A 594 -27.03 25.77 -62.44
C ASN A 594 -27.32 26.38 -61.06
N ASN A 595 -28.40 27.15 -60.95
CA ASN A 595 -28.89 27.64 -59.67
C ASN A 595 -30.42 27.52 -59.61
N ILE A 596 -30.90 26.65 -58.73
CA ILE A 596 -32.31 26.49 -58.39
C ILE A 596 -32.51 27.23 -57.07
N SER A 597 -32.99 28.46 -57.16
CA SER A 597 -33.05 29.38 -56.02
C SER A 597 -34.41 29.37 -55.31
N ASN A 598 -34.35 29.46 -53.98
CA ASN A 598 -35.44 29.82 -53.05
C ASN A 598 -36.74 29.01 -53.17
N GLN A 599 -36.65 27.69 -52.96
CA GLN A 599 -37.84 26.88 -52.73
C GLN A 599 -38.23 26.96 -51.24
N LYS A 600 -39.46 27.41 -50.96
CA LYS A 600 -40.07 27.28 -49.63
C LYS A 600 -40.30 25.79 -49.36
N SER A 601 -39.57 25.23 -48.41
CA SER A 601 -39.68 23.82 -48.05
C SER A 601 -40.28 23.68 -46.66
N TYR A 602 -41.20 22.73 -46.53
CA TYR A 602 -42.01 22.54 -45.33
C TYR A 602 -41.40 21.47 -44.43
N ILE A 603 -41.75 21.49 -43.14
CA ILE A 603 -41.39 20.47 -42.16
C ILE A 603 -41.77 19.05 -42.66
N GLY A 604 -40.88 18.06 -42.43
CA GLY A 604 -41.03 16.69 -42.92
C GLY A 604 -40.18 16.37 -44.16
N GLU A 605 -40.49 15.25 -44.82
CA GLU A 605 -39.77 14.78 -46.01
C GLU A 605 -40.14 15.59 -47.26
N ASN A 606 -39.13 16.00 -48.01
CA ASN A 606 -39.26 16.73 -49.26
C ASN A 606 -38.32 16.11 -50.31
N SER A 607 -38.62 16.34 -51.59
CA SER A 607 -37.77 15.91 -52.69
C SER A 607 -37.75 16.92 -53.82
N VAL A 608 -36.58 17.11 -54.44
CA VAL A 608 -36.43 17.90 -55.67
C VAL A 608 -35.75 17.07 -56.75
N GLU A 609 -36.20 17.25 -57.98
CA GLU A 609 -35.65 16.61 -59.17
C GLU A 609 -34.84 17.64 -59.98
N ILE A 610 -33.65 17.25 -60.44
CA ILE A 610 -32.80 18.06 -61.29
C ILE A 610 -32.47 17.28 -62.56
N ASN A 611 -32.76 17.89 -63.71
CA ASN A 611 -32.41 17.34 -65.02
C ASN A 611 -30.93 17.62 -65.35
N PHE A 612 -30.17 16.55 -65.52
CA PHE A 612 -28.75 16.54 -65.88
C PHE A 612 -28.48 16.09 -67.34
N SER A 613 -29.53 15.94 -68.16
CA SER A 613 -29.43 15.37 -69.52
C SER A 613 -28.51 16.18 -70.44
N ASP A 614 -28.50 17.50 -70.29
CA ASP A 614 -27.71 18.42 -71.11
C ASP A 614 -26.31 18.72 -70.52
N TYR A 615 -25.95 18.07 -69.41
CA TYR A 615 -24.66 18.27 -68.75
C TYR A 615 -23.62 17.28 -69.30
N PRO A 616 -22.42 17.74 -69.68
CA PRO A 616 -21.34 16.85 -70.09
C PRO A 616 -20.99 15.81 -69.01
N SER A 617 -20.57 14.62 -69.42
CA SER A 617 -20.01 13.61 -68.51
C SER A 617 -18.84 14.19 -67.72
N GLY A 618 -18.81 13.96 -66.41
CA GLY A 618 -17.79 14.54 -65.54
C GLY A 618 -18.19 14.65 -64.08
N MET A 619 -17.30 15.28 -63.29
CA MET A 619 -17.53 15.55 -61.87
C MET A 619 -18.21 16.90 -61.68
N TYR A 620 -19.22 16.92 -60.81
CA TYR A 620 -19.95 18.11 -60.41
C TYR A 620 -20.04 18.17 -58.88
N PHE A 621 -20.33 19.36 -58.35
CA PHE A 621 -20.58 19.59 -56.94
C PHE A 621 -21.93 20.27 -56.76
N LEU A 622 -22.83 19.61 -56.03
CA LEU A 622 -24.11 20.17 -55.62
C LEU A 622 -23.93 20.86 -54.27
N LYS A 623 -24.07 22.19 -54.23
CA LYS A 623 -24.15 22.97 -53.00
C LYS A 623 -25.62 23.20 -52.64
N ILE A 624 -25.98 22.83 -51.43
CA ILE A 624 -27.31 23.01 -50.85
C ILE A 624 -27.18 24.07 -49.77
N ASN A 625 -28.05 25.08 -49.75
CA ASN A 625 -28.02 26.13 -48.74
C ASN A 625 -29.39 26.26 -48.07
N LEU A 626 -29.40 26.21 -46.74
CA LEU A 626 -30.54 26.25 -45.84
C LEU A 626 -30.57 27.55 -45.00
N GLY A 627 -29.99 28.62 -45.53
CA GLY A 627 -29.91 29.95 -44.90
C GLY A 627 -28.82 30.06 -43.81
N PHE A 628 -28.80 29.13 -42.86
CA PHE A 628 -27.83 29.08 -41.74
C PHE A 628 -26.83 27.92 -41.85
N LYS A 629 -26.95 27.08 -42.87
CA LYS A 629 -26.16 25.85 -43.09
C LYS A 629 -26.02 25.60 -44.59
N SER A 630 -24.83 25.20 -45.06
CA SER A 630 -24.63 24.78 -46.45
C SER A 630 -23.92 23.44 -46.56
N GLU A 631 -24.43 22.54 -47.39
CA GLU A 631 -23.88 21.20 -47.59
C GLU A 631 -23.42 21.03 -49.04
N ILE A 632 -22.35 20.25 -49.29
CA ILE A 632 -21.83 20.01 -50.63
C ILE A 632 -21.78 18.50 -50.89
N ILE A 633 -22.45 18.05 -51.95
CA ILE A 633 -22.46 16.66 -52.40
C ILE A 633 -21.69 16.56 -53.72
N LYS A 634 -20.71 15.65 -53.78
CA LYS A 634 -20.00 15.32 -55.02
C LYS A 634 -20.89 14.42 -55.90
N LEU A 635 -21.01 14.79 -57.17
CA LEU A 635 -21.81 14.09 -58.16
C LEU A 635 -20.93 13.64 -59.35
N ILE A 636 -21.27 12.50 -59.93
CA ILE A 636 -20.64 11.95 -61.13
C ILE A 636 -21.72 11.85 -62.19
N LYS A 637 -21.61 12.59 -63.29
CA LYS A 637 -22.45 12.41 -64.48
C LYS A 637 -21.74 11.43 -65.42
N LEU A 638 -22.44 10.34 -65.77
CA LEU A 638 -21.96 9.35 -66.76
C LEU A 638 -21.91 9.92 -68.16
#